data_AF-A0A931P2U4-F1
#
_entry.id   AF-A0A931P2U4-F1
#
_cell.length_a   1.000
_cell.length_b   1.000
_cell.length_c   1.000
_cell.angle_alpha   90.00
_cell.angle_beta   90.00
_cell.angle_gamma   90.00
#
_symmetry.space_group_name_H-M   'P 1'
#
loop_
_entity.id
_entity.type
_entity.pdbx_description
1 polymer ?
#
loop_
_entity_poly.entity_id
_entity_poly.type
_entity_poly.pdbx_seq_one_letter_code
_entity_poly.pdbx_strand_id
1 'polypeptide(L)'
;MRTRKAPRPARTSRRFLEIETCERRDLMAADSLGVFAIQAGNPSAPDSSVSEQFQIDRTNFSLSHTGTVMLRVTTSDFSDLGPMNVNTTRNPVHGKAVPSVWQRTSGPGFLLTRGRFGSYVLSAGYGSNALPTDYEIGYQLAGDVDGSFDVTHDDFALIRSAIVDPSSLTPEQLANADVDGNGTVNQLDLRLARSNYGASTSIRPITVLTRISDDTPHNGDVIRVSDGVLAAQTTPGARVIFAIPELGEEVIVTADSTGYAEGQLRFDAEGNYTVTVMAQSDSFGQSDLAHTAVIRRPTPVVILPGYTSSLPKSANMLQEYLVTLGFPAEDLAVVPEWVSQFGIISPYTNLQQMLENEGYVKGVDQFIVPYDWRIPIAPYDGVQDGVLSLVTGTSITQAQPQYSLGYFGNFLKTMVLDDPSIVNIDLVGHSNGGLMTRAYIQSLAYGATVTENGQTFTLPKVEDAILMAAPSMGAAEAFPIWNNDLESFTLGSTSVLRLLLSIPYQIVVGGGTVTSPLGNITLASITDPNTGQPDPLKFLRLYGASLRDLNPTYDFLLTPQGELTNINGDSSSANYTVLDMNATSSPGVNPWTALVDSVSATFGVYPNINGNPVQTTTENQTVIADGTTGQIWPFQESNPIVPPAGTIYYNNILKDFGDGTVPYVSQIATYANDGSIVVAQWGNGTPQSPPSWTQTIGVVMHSPYLNNADVLEFVRKRLIGLVN
;
A
#
# COMPACT_ATOMS: atom_id res chain seq x y z
N MET A 1 8.36 11.12 -61.24
CA MET A 1 8.20 9.77 -60.66
C MET A 1 7.15 9.83 -59.55
N ARG A 2 5.98 9.22 -59.76
CA ARG A 2 4.90 9.14 -58.75
C ARG A 2 5.14 7.92 -57.86
N THR A 3 5.47 8.13 -56.59
CA THR A 3 5.62 7.07 -55.60
C THR A 3 4.24 6.66 -55.05
N ARG A 4 3.85 5.40 -55.30
CA ARG A 4 2.65 4.77 -54.75
C ARG A 4 2.81 4.62 -53.23
N LYS A 5 1.85 5.17 -52.46
CA LYS A 5 1.69 4.88 -51.03
C LYS A 5 1.22 3.44 -50.85
N ALA A 6 1.93 2.68 -50.02
CA ALA A 6 1.52 1.35 -49.57
C ALA A 6 0.26 1.44 -48.66
N PRO A 7 -0.65 0.45 -48.71
CA PRO A 7 -1.82 0.42 -47.85
C PRO A 7 -1.41 0.05 -46.41
N ARG A 8 -1.94 0.80 -45.43
CA ARG A 8 -1.80 0.49 -44.00
C ARG A 8 -2.54 -0.82 -43.68
N PRO A 9 -2.00 -1.69 -42.81
CA PRO A 9 -2.71 -2.89 -42.37
C PRO A 9 -3.92 -2.48 -41.51
N ALA A 10 -5.06 -3.09 -41.79
CA ALA A 10 -6.28 -2.92 -41.02
C ALA A 10 -6.06 -3.47 -39.59
N ARG A 11 -6.14 -2.58 -38.59
CA ARG A 11 -6.23 -2.98 -37.17
C ARG A 11 -7.58 -3.68 -36.97
N THR A 12 -7.56 -5.00 -36.87
CA THR A 12 -8.67 -5.79 -36.35
C THR A 12 -8.74 -5.57 -34.84
N SER A 13 -9.59 -4.64 -34.42
CA SER A 13 -10.07 -4.56 -33.02
C SER A 13 -10.82 -5.87 -32.72
N ARG A 14 -10.12 -6.82 -32.11
CA ARG A 14 -10.77 -7.90 -31.37
C ARG A 14 -11.35 -7.25 -30.11
N ARG A 15 -12.64 -6.92 -30.17
CA ARG A 15 -13.44 -6.68 -28.97
C ARG A 15 -13.49 -8.01 -28.23
N PHE A 16 -12.74 -8.13 -27.15
CA PHE A 16 -13.05 -9.14 -26.14
C PHE A 16 -14.40 -8.73 -25.56
N LEU A 17 -15.37 -9.66 -25.63
CA LEU A 17 -16.54 -9.60 -24.78
C LEU A 17 -16.02 -9.82 -23.36
N GLU A 18 -15.73 -8.73 -22.66
CA GLU A 18 -15.70 -8.75 -21.20
C GLU A 18 -17.12 -9.10 -20.77
N ILE A 19 -17.26 -10.29 -20.20
CA ILE A 19 -18.43 -10.65 -19.42
C ILE A 19 -18.27 -9.83 -18.15
N GLU A 20 -18.92 -8.66 -18.09
CA GLU A 20 -19.23 -8.05 -16.80
C GLU A 20 -20.01 -9.12 -16.02
N THR A 21 -19.45 -9.55 -14.88
CA THR A 21 -20.26 -10.18 -13.85
C THR A 21 -21.31 -9.15 -13.46
N CYS A 22 -22.51 -9.27 -14.02
CA CYS A 22 -23.65 -8.55 -13.53
C CYS A 22 -23.67 -8.75 -12.02
N GLU A 23 -23.48 -7.67 -11.27
CA GLU A 23 -23.90 -7.62 -9.88
C GLU A 23 -25.27 -8.27 -9.83
N ARG A 24 -25.47 -9.18 -8.88
CA ARG A 24 -26.78 -9.73 -8.61
C ARG A 24 -27.65 -8.55 -8.22
N ARG A 25 -28.27 -7.93 -9.22
CA ARG A 25 -29.52 -7.21 -9.04
C ARG A 25 -30.46 -8.32 -8.66
N ASP A 26 -30.48 -8.66 -7.38
CA ASP A 26 -31.73 -9.01 -6.75
C ASP A 26 -32.66 -7.91 -7.23
N LEU A 27 -33.50 -8.30 -8.19
CA LEU A 27 -34.61 -7.50 -8.62
C LEU A 27 -35.33 -7.22 -7.31
N MET A 28 -35.05 -6.07 -6.70
CA MET A 28 -35.91 -5.51 -5.67
C MET A 28 -37.27 -5.59 -6.32
N ALA A 29 -38.07 -6.55 -5.86
CA ALA A 29 -39.39 -6.79 -6.37
C ALA A 29 -40.10 -5.47 -6.10
N ALA A 30 -40.22 -4.67 -7.17
CA ALA A 30 -40.79 -3.33 -7.25
C ALA A 30 -41.07 -2.67 -5.90
N ASP A 31 -40.27 -1.66 -5.52
CA ASP A 31 -40.57 -0.65 -4.48
C ASP A 31 -42.01 -0.78 -3.95
N SER A 32 -42.21 -1.67 -2.98
CA SER A 32 -43.56 -2.08 -2.61
C SER A 32 -44.12 -0.95 -1.75
N LEU A 33 -44.74 0.01 -2.43
CA LEU A 33 -45.33 1.21 -1.84
C LEU A 33 -46.05 0.83 -0.54
N GLY A 34 -45.67 1.44 0.60
CA GLY A 34 -46.30 1.20 1.90
C GLY A 34 -45.86 -0.04 2.68
N VAL A 35 -44.92 -0.88 2.19
CA VAL A 35 -44.27 -1.88 3.04
C VAL A 35 -43.36 -1.18 4.04
N PHE A 36 -43.69 -1.31 5.31
CA PHE A 36 -42.97 -0.68 6.41
C PHE A 36 -42.03 -1.64 7.13
N ALA A 37 -42.20 -2.95 7.00
CA ALA A 37 -41.27 -3.93 7.56
C ALA A 37 -41.18 -5.18 6.67
N ILE A 38 -40.00 -5.79 6.61
CA ILE A 38 -39.73 -7.03 5.90
C ILE A 38 -39.03 -7.99 6.86
N GLN A 39 -39.55 -9.21 6.99
CA GLN A 39 -38.88 -10.31 7.68
C GLN A 39 -38.49 -11.36 6.63
N ALA A 40 -37.20 -11.68 6.56
CA ALA A 40 -36.70 -12.73 5.69
C ALA A 40 -36.16 -13.90 6.52
N GLY A 41 -36.24 -15.11 5.97
CA GLY A 41 -35.65 -16.28 6.63
C GLY A 41 -35.49 -17.49 5.73
N ASN A 42 -34.72 -18.45 6.22
CA ASN A 42 -34.49 -19.74 5.57
C ASN A 42 -34.98 -20.88 6.50
N PRO A 43 -35.91 -21.74 6.06
CA PRO A 43 -36.41 -22.83 6.88
C PRO A 43 -35.34 -23.91 7.03
N SER A 44 -35.04 -24.28 8.27
CA SER A 44 -33.98 -25.25 8.58
C SER A 44 -34.22 -26.69 8.08
N ALA A 45 -35.45 -27.03 7.68
CA ALA A 45 -35.79 -28.34 7.12
C ALA A 45 -37.08 -28.31 6.28
N PRO A 46 -37.27 -29.27 5.34
CA PRO A 46 -38.58 -29.57 4.77
C PRO A 46 -39.58 -29.87 5.90
N ASP A 47 -40.85 -29.47 5.74
CA ASP A 47 -41.92 -29.60 6.75
C ASP A 47 -41.77 -28.75 8.03
N SER A 48 -40.79 -27.84 8.08
CA SER A 48 -40.71 -26.88 9.19
C SER A 48 -41.85 -25.86 9.13
N SER A 49 -42.21 -25.28 10.28
CA SER A 49 -43.07 -24.11 10.33
C SER A 49 -42.22 -22.86 10.52
N VAL A 50 -42.44 -21.85 9.70
CA VAL A 50 -41.94 -20.49 9.97
C VAL A 50 -42.70 -19.95 11.17
N SER A 51 -42.00 -19.27 12.08
CA SER A 51 -42.59 -18.69 13.28
C SER A 51 -41.91 -17.37 13.63
N GLU A 52 -42.38 -16.29 13.03
CA GLU A 52 -41.80 -14.97 13.21
C GLU A 52 -42.50 -14.17 14.29
N GLN A 53 -41.73 -13.56 15.19
CA GLN A 53 -42.26 -12.69 16.23
C GLN A 53 -42.26 -11.23 15.76
N PHE A 54 -43.34 -10.51 16.04
CA PHE A 54 -43.37 -9.07 15.88
C PHE A 54 -44.14 -8.40 17.02
N GLN A 55 -43.90 -7.12 17.27
CA GLN A 55 -44.65 -6.34 18.27
C GLN A 55 -45.27 -5.10 17.66
N ILE A 56 -46.50 -4.82 18.08
CA ILE A 56 -47.13 -3.52 17.88
C ILE A 56 -47.00 -2.80 19.22
N ASP A 57 -46.26 -1.70 19.27
CA ASP A 57 -46.02 -0.95 20.50
C ASP A 57 -46.35 0.54 20.34
N ARG A 58 -46.33 1.28 21.45
CA ARG A 58 -46.67 2.71 21.48
C ARG A 58 -45.57 3.63 20.96
N THR A 59 -44.34 3.14 20.87
CA THR A 59 -43.20 3.89 20.36
C THR A 59 -43.28 3.97 18.84
N ASN A 60 -43.69 2.86 18.21
CA ASN A 60 -43.62 2.69 16.78
C ASN A 60 -44.98 2.80 16.07
N PHE A 61 -46.11 2.68 16.78
CA PHE A 61 -47.44 2.73 16.17
C PHE A 61 -48.40 3.71 16.84
N SER A 62 -49.20 4.37 16.01
CA SER A 62 -50.50 4.91 16.41
C SER A 62 -51.60 3.93 16.02
N LEU A 63 -52.54 3.68 16.92
CA LEU A 63 -53.70 2.85 16.61
C LEU A 63 -54.77 3.69 15.91
N SER A 64 -55.60 3.06 15.09
CA SER A 64 -56.75 3.70 14.48
C SER A 64 -57.73 4.23 15.53
N HIS A 65 -58.70 5.03 15.10
CA HIS A 65 -59.78 5.54 15.96
C HIS A 65 -60.59 4.44 16.67
N THR A 66 -60.51 3.19 16.17
CA THR A 66 -61.14 2.02 16.81
C THR A 66 -60.29 1.36 17.89
N GLY A 67 -59.08 1.90 18.15
CA GLY A 67 -58.13 1.38 19.12
C GLY A 67 -57.44 0.09 18.66
N THR A 68 -57.26 -0.11 17.36
CA THR A 68 -56.52 -1.23 16.74
C THR A 68 -55.75 -0.74 15.51
N VAL A 69 -54.74 -1.50 15.08
CA VAL A 69 -54.10 -1.35 13.77
C VAL A 69 -54.44 -2.58 12.92
N MET A 70 -54.77 -2.35 11.66
CA MET A 70 -54.93 -3.40 10.67
C MET A 70 -53.69 -3.46 9.80
N LEU A 71 -53.10 -4.65 9.72
CA LEU A 71 -51.90 -4.93 8.94
C LEU A 71 -52.28 -5.86 7.77
N ARG A 72 -51.74 -5.55 6.60
CA ARG A 72 -51.67 -6.48 5.48
C ARG A 72 -50.29 -7.12 5.51
N VAL A 73 -50.25 -8.44 5.53
CA VAL A 73 -49.02 -9.24 5.58
C VAL A 73 -48.91 -10.00 4.27
N THR A 74 -47.92 -9.67 3.44
CA THR A 74 -47.68 -10.28 2.13
C THR A 74 -46.47 -11.21 2.21
N THR A 75 -46.32 -12.14 1.27
CA THR A 75 -45.06 -12.88 1.05
C THR A 75 -44.71 -12.88 -0.44
N SER A 76 -43.42 -12.93 -0.78
CA SER A 76 -42.98 -12.88 -2.19
C SER A 76 -43.14 -14.22 -2.93
N ASP A 77 -43.01 -15.36 -2.23
CA ASP A 77 -43.14 -16.72 -2.82
C ASP A 77 -44.20 -17.58 -2.11
N PHE A 78 -45.43 -17.61 -2.66
CA PHE A 78 -46.55 -18.38 -2.12
C PHE A 78 -46.72 -19.79 -2.68
N SER A 79 -45.93 -20.21 -3.68
CA SER A 79 -46.11 -21.56 -4.25
C SER A 79 -45.95 -22.65 -3.20
N ASP A 80 -45.14 -22.40 -2.18
CA ASP A 80 -44.65 -23.42 -1.26
C ASP A 80 -45.05 -23.18 0.20
N LEU A 81 -45.41 -21.95 0.57
CA LEU A 81 -45.92 -21.60 1.90
C LEU A 81 -47.42 -21.91 2.02
N GLY A 82 -47.78 -22.74 3.00
CA GLY A 82 -49.15 -23.00 3.40
C GLY A 82 -49.82 -21.77 4.04
N PRO A 83 -51.09 -21.91 4.48
CA PRO A 83 -51.83 -20.78 5.06
C PRO A 83 -51.11 -20.19 6.27
N MET A 84 -50.82 -18.89 6.19
CA MET A 84 -50.32 -18.11 7.31
C MET A 84 -51.39 -17.95 8.39
N ASN A 85 -50.99 -18.09 9.65
CA ASN A 85 -51.80 -17.81 10.83
C ASN A 85 -50.99 -16.91 11.75
N VAL A 86 -51.52 -15.76 12.18
CA VAL A 86 -50.92 -15.05 13.31
C VAL A 86 -51.54 -15.61 14.59
N ASN A 87 -50.76 -15.70 15.65
CA ASN A 87 -51.18 -16.09 16.98
C ASN A 87 -50.72 -15.00 17.94
N THR A 88 -51.54 -14.67 18.93
CA THR A 88 -51.11 -13.76 20.00
C THR A 88 -50.29 -14.55 21.01
N THR A 89 -49.08 -14.10 21.33
CA THR A 89 -48.39 -14.61 22.53
C THR A 89 -49.10 -14.01 23.73
N ARG A 90 -49.61 -14.85 24.64
CA ARG A 90 -50.36 -14.39 25.83
C ARG A 90 -49.57 -13.30 26.53
N ASN A 91 -50.12 -12.09 26.57
CA ASN A 91 -49.56 -10.97 27.33
C ASN A 91 -49.61 -11.35 28.84
N PRO A 92 -48.47 -11.58 29.50
CA PRO A 92 -48.44 -12.09 30.87
C PRO A 92 -49.00 -11.08 31.89
N VAL A 93 -49.20 -9.81 31.52
CA VAL A 93 -49.52 -8.74 32.47
C VAL A 93 -51.03 -8.64 32.77
N HIS A 94 -51.94 -9.10 31.90
CA HIS A 94 -53.39 -8.89 32.09
C HIS A 94 -54.36 -10.07 31.85
N GLY A 95 -53.88 -11.29 31.60
CA GLY A 95 -54.69 -12.52 31.69
C GLY A 95 -55.90 -12.68 30.75
N LYS A 96 -56.30 -11.65 30.00
CA LYS A 96 -57.33 -11.71 28.96
C LYS A 96 -56.66 -11.72 27.59
N ALA A 97 -56.85 -12.82 26.86
CA ALA A 97 -56.51 -12.89 25.44
C ALA A 97 -57.23 -11.76 24.71
N VAL A 98 -56.49 -10.94 23.96
CA VAL A 98 -57.08 -9.93 23.09
C VAL A 98 -57.74 -10.69 21.92
N PRO A 99 -59.03 -10.46 21.61
CA PRO A 99 -59.65 -11.07 20.44
C PRO A 99 -58.97 -10.56 19.17
N SER A 100 -58.16 -11.39 18.53
CA SER A 100 -57.66 -11.17 17.17
C SER A 100 -58.77 -11.58 16.21
N VAL A 101 -59.29 -10.61 15.44
CA VAL A 101 -60.27 -10.88 14.38
C VAL A 101 -59.51 -11.30 13.13
N TRP A 102 -59.65 -12.56 12.77
CA TRP A 102 -59.06 -13.17 11.59
C TRP A 102 -59.99 -13.04 10.40
N GLN A 103 -59.53 -12.45 9.30
CA GLN A 103 -60.25 -12.54 8.04
C GLN A 103 -59.27 -13.00 6.97
N ARG A 104 -59.29 -14.30 6.69
CA ARG A 104 -58.66 -14.87 5.50
C ARG A 104 -59.54 -14.47 4.30
N THR A 105 -59.02 -13.61 3.45
CA THR A 105 -59.66 -13.29 2.17
C THR A 105 -59.21 -14.30 1.12
N SER A 106 -60.01 -14.45 0.06
CA SER A 106 -59.96 -15.57 -0.88
C SER A 106 -58.81 -15.54 -1.90
N GLY A 107 -57.89 -14.57 -1.80
CA GLY A 107 -56.74 -14.45 -2.68
C GLY A 107 -55.56 -15.32 -2.22
N PRO A 108 -54.82 -15.97 -3.14
CA PRO A 108 -53.50 -16.48 -2.82
C PRO A 108 -52.61 -15.27 -2.54
N GLY A 109 -52.09 -15.15 -1.33
CA GLY A 109 -50.86 -14.41 -1.15
C GLY A 109 -50.81 -13.24 -0.16
N PHE A 110 -51.74 -13.13 0.78
CA PHE A 110 -51.57 -12.21 1.91
C PHE A 110 -52.53 -12.56 3.05
N LEU A 111 -52.27 -12.01 4.22
CA LEU A 111 -53.09 -12.12 5.42
C LEU A 111 -53.47 -10.72 5.88
N LEU A 112 -54.77 -10.50 6.08
CA LEU A 112 -55.26 -9.30 6.75
C LEU A 112 -55.46 -9.59 8.23
N THR A 113 -54.73 -8.88 9.08
CA THR A 113 -54.78 -9.07 10.54
C THR A 113 -55.05 -7.75 11.26
N ARG A 114 -55.66 -7.83 12.45
CA ARG A 114 -55.95 -6.66 13.28
C ARG A 114 -55.43 -6.89 14.70
N GLY A 115 -54.63 -5.95 15.18
CA GLY A 115 -53.97 -6.02 16.48
C GLY A 115 -54.16 -4.76 17.33
N ARG A 116 -53.93 -4.90 18.64
CA ARG A 116 -53.66 -3.79 19.58
C ARG A 116 -52.18 -3.78 19.94
N PHE A 117 -51.76 -2.91 20.84
CA PHE A 117 -50.42 -3.01 21.41
C PHE A 117 -50.20 -4.39 22.06
N GLY A 118 -49.12 -5.07 21.69
CA GLY A 118 -48.78 -6.41 22.16
C GLY A 118 -47.77 -7.13 21.25
N SER A 119 -47.41 -8.34 21.65
CA SER A 119 -46.53 -9.25 20.89
C SER A 119 -47.35 -10.29 20.14
N TYR A 120 -46.90 -10.61 18.94
CA TYR A 120 -47.57 -11.49 18.00
C TYR A 120 -46.54 -12.49 17.43
N VAL A 121 -47.03 -13.66 17.05
CA VAL A 121 -46.26 -14.67 16.33
C VAL A 121 -46.99 -14.95 15.02
N LEU A 122 -46.35 -14.70 13.88
CA LEU A 122 -46.80 -15.15 12.58
C LEU A 122 -46.27 -16.56 12.34
N SER A 123 -47.15 -17.53 12.13
CA SER A 123 -46.80 -18.91 11.83
C SER A 123 -47.29 -19.32 10.45
N ALA A 124 -46.41 -19.89 9.64
CA ALA A 124 -46.74 -20.47 8.34
C ALA A 124 -46.15 -21.88 8.26
N GLY A 125 -46.94 -22.87 7.82
CA GLY A 125 -46.43 -24.24 7.60
C GLY A 125 -46.07 -24.42 6.14
N TYR A 126 -44.93 -25.04 5.83
CA TYR A 126 -44.65 -25.49 4.47
C TYR A 126 -45.56 -26.67 4.10
N GLY A 127 -45.94 -26.76 2.82
CA GLY A 127 -46.60 -27.96 2.31
C GLY A 127 -45.67 -29.17 2.44
N SER A 128 -46.22 -30.37 2.65
CA SER A 128 -45.44 -31.59 2.95
C SER A 128 -44.47 -32.06 1.85
N ASN A 129 -44.39 -31.33 0.74
CA ASN A 129 -43.54 -31.60 -0.42
C ASN A 129 -42.78 -30.36 -0.90
N ALA A 130 -42.91 -29.23 -0.21
CA ALA A 130 -42.21 -27.99 -0.56
C ALA A 130 -40.73 -28.11 -0.18
N LEU A 131 -39.84 -27.70 -1.08
CA LEU A 131 -38.44 -27.53 -0.73
C LEU A 131 -38.31 -26.27 0.13
N PRO A 132 -37.42 -26.25 1.14
CA PRO A 132 -37.10 -25.03 1.86
C PRO A 132 -36.50 -24.03 0.87
N THR A 133 -37.26 -22.99 0.57
CA THR A 133 -36.78 -21.81 -0.14
C THR A 133 -36.75 -20.65 0.84
N ASP A 134 -35.90 -19.67 0.58
CA ASP A 134 -35.92 -18.41 1.30
C ASP A 134 -37.33 -17.80 1.17
N TYR A 135 -37.79 -17.16 2.25
CA TYR A 135 -39.07 -16.46 2.26
C TYR A 135 -38.87 -15.01 2.69
N GLU A 136 -39.72 -14.11 2.20
CA GLU A 136 -39.86 -12.76 2.73
C GLU A 136 -41.31 -12.50 3.10
N ILE A 137 -41.51 -11.83 4.23
CA ILE A 137 -42.80 -11.43 4.76
C ILE A 137 -42.83 -9.90 4.82
N GLY A 138 -43.63 -9.29 3.96
CA GLY A 138 -43.84 -7.85 3.94
C GLY A 138 -45.00 -7.44 4.85
N TYR A 139 -44.84 -6.36 5.60
CA TYR A 139 -45.88 -5.76 6.44
C TYR A 139 -46.27 -4.38 5.93
N GLN A 140 -47.56 -4.16 5.71
CA GLN A 140 -48.14 -2.90 5.25
C GLN A 140 -49.30 -2.48 6.16
N LEU A 141 -49.57 -1.18 6.24
CA LEU A 141 -50.81 -0.70 6.86
C LEU A 141 -51.97 -0.94 5.89
N ALA A 142 -52.99 -1.66 6.35
CA ALA A 142 -54.16 -1.91 5.50
C ALA A 142 -54.91 -0.61 5.22
N GLY A 143 -55.01 -0.23 3.94
CA GLY A 143 -55.64 1.00 3.50
C GLY A 143 -54.72 2.23 3.42
N ASP A 144 -53.41 2.07 3.60
CA ASP A 144 -52.40 3.04 3.17
C ASP A 144 -52.11 2.80 1.69
N VAL A 145 -52.69 3.66 0.84
CA VAL A 145 -52.67 3.49 -0.61
C VAL A 145 -51.51 4.24 -1.25
N ASP A 146 -51.15 5.39 -0.68
CA ASP A 146 -50.05 6.21 -1.19
C ASP A 146 -48.67 5.87 -0.61
N GLY A 147 -48.61 4.95 0.36
CA GLY A 147 -47.37 4.50 0.98
C GLY A 147 -46.76 5.51 1.94
N SER A 148 -47.58 6.43 2.47
CA SER A 148 -47.15 7.44 3.44
C SER A 148 -46.89 6.89 4.84
N PHE A 149 -47.23 5.62 5.10
CA PHE A 149 -47.17 4.95 6.40
C PHE A 149 -48.16 5.52 7.44
N ASP A 150 -49.19 6.20 6.94
CA ASP A 150 -50.29 6.80 7.67
C ASP A 150 -51.60 6.52 6.92
N VAL A 151 -52.63 5.99 7.58
CA VAL A 151 -53.95 5.79 6.93
C VAL A 151 -54.80 7.04 7.11
N THR A 152 -54.93 7.84 6.04
CA THR A 152 -55.53 9.18 6.05
C THR A 152 -56.78 9.30 5.17
N HIS A 153 -57.31 10.53 5.03
CA HIS A 153 -58.42 10.80 4.11
C HIS A 153 -58.01 10.78 2.65
N ASP A 154 -56.72 10.99 2.35
CA ASP A 154 -56.19 11.02 0.99
C ASP A 154 -56.19 9.60 0.41
N ASP A 155 -55.84 8.59 1.22
CA ASP A 155 -56.00 7.18 0.87
C ASP A 155 -57.46 6.84 0.52
N PHE A 156 -58.42 7.35 1.29
CA PHE A 156 -59.84 7.12 1.00
C PHE A 156 -60.29 7.79 -0.28
N ALA A 157 -59.64 8.89 -0.70
CA ALA A 157 -59.89 9.51 -1.98
C ALA A 157 -59.31 8.63 -3.11
N LEU A 158 -58.10 8.09 -2.96
CA LEU A 158 -57.49 7.17 -3.91
C LEU A 158 -58.33 5.89 -4.08
N ILE A 159 -58.77 5.25 -3.00
CA ILE A 159 -59.66 4.07 -3.08
C ILE A 159 -60.97 4.43 -3.79
N ARG A 160 -61.57 5.59 -3.49
CA ARG A 160 -62.80 6.03 -4.19
C ARG A 160 -62.59 6.27 -5.68
N SER A 161 -61.44 6.84 -6.06
CA SER A 161 -61.07 7.01 -7.46
C SER A 161 -60.91 5.66 -8.14
N ALA A 162 -60.24 4.70 -7.51
CA ALA A 162 -60.06 3.35 -8.04
C ALA A 162 -61.38 2.57 -8.22
N ILE A 163 -62.38 2.79 -7.36
CA ILE A 163 -63.72 2.19 -7.52
C ILE A 163 -64.42 2.69 -8.79
N VAL A 164 -64.20 3.95 -9.15
CA VAL A 164 -64.83 4.58 -10.33
C VAL A 164 -64.03 4.32 -11.60
N ASP A 165 -62.70 4.47 -11.50
CA ASP A 165 -61.75 4.34 -12.58
C ASP A 165 -60.42 3.78 -12.04
N PRO A 166 -60.23 2.44 -12.07
CA PRO A 166 -58.98 1.80 -11.63
C PRO A 166 -57.73 2.33 -12.34
N SER A 167 -57.86 2.85 -13.57
CA SER A 167 -56.73 3.38 -14.35
C SER A 167 -56.23 4.74 -13.88
N SER A 168 -56.94 5.36 -12.93
CA SER A 168 -56.54 6.63 -12.30
C SER A 168 -55.41 6.48 -11.27
N LEU A 169 -55.09 5.25 -10.86
CA LEU A 169 -54.01 4.94 -9.91
C LEU A 169 -52.84 4.28 -10.64
N THR A 170 -51.65 4.41 -10.07
CA THR A 170 -50.51 3.56 -10.47
C THR A 170 -50.82 2.09 -10.15
N PRO A 171 -50.18 1.11 -10.84
CA PRO A 171 -50.35 -0.30 -10.53
C PRO A 171 -50.14 -0.64 -9.04
N GLU A 172 -49.16 0.00 -8.40
CA GLU A 172 -48.81 -0.18 -6.99
C GLU A 172 -49.91 0.38 -6.07
N GLN A 173 -50.36 1.60 -6.33
CA GLN A 173 -51.48 2.19 -5.59
C GLN A 173 -52.76 1.38 -5.77
N LEU A 174 -53.03 0.87 -6.98
CA LEU A 174 -54.20 0.05 -7.24
C LEU A 174 -54.14 -1.28 -6.45
N ALA A 175 -52.97 -1.89 -6.36
CA ALA A 175 -52.75 -3.09 -5.55
C ALA A 175 -52.89 -2.83 -4.04
N ASN A 176 -52.56 -1.64 -3.56
CA ASN A 176 -52.77 -1.23 -2.16
C ASN A 176 -54.21 -0.79 -1.87
N ALA A 177 -54.93 -0.27 -2.86
CA ALA A 177 -56.33 0.11 -2.76
C ALA A 177 -57.26 -1.12 -2.63
N ASP A 178 -56.83 -2.28 -3.11
CA ASP A 178 -57.46 -3.59 -2.89
C ASP A 178 -57.11 -4.13 -1.50
N VAL A 179 -57.65 -3.49 -0.46
CA VAL A 179 -57.30 -3.72 0.95
C VAL A 179 -57.55 -5.15 1.39
N ASP A 180 -58.61 -5.77 0.88
CA ASP A 180 -58.94 -7.16 1.17
C ASP A 180 -58.28 -8.16 0.20
N GLY A 181 -57.57 -7.66 -0.81
CA GLY A 181 -56.82 -8.37 -1.85
C GLY A 181 -57.61 -9.43 -2.62
N ASN A 182 -58.90 -9.20 -2.84
CA ASN A 182 -59.75 -10.10 -3.63
C ASN A 182 -59.59 -9.92 -5.16
N GLY A 183 -58.75 -8.97 -5.59
CA GLY A 183 -58.49 -8.60 -6.97
C GLY A 183 -59.44 -7.52 -7.51
N THR A 184 -60.31 -6.94 -6.68
CA THR A 184 -61.33 -5.96 -7.08
C THR A 184 -61.52 -4.87 -6.01
N VAL A 185 -61.04 -3.66 -6.31
CA VAL A 185 -61.26 -2.49 -5.46
C VAL A 185 -62.73 -2.09 -5.44
N ASN A 186 -63.38 -2.17 -4.27
CA ASN A 186 -64.80 -1.89 -4.11
C ASN A 186 -65.13 -1.20 -2.76
N GLN A 187 -66.42 -1.06 -2.43
CA GLN A 187 -66.87 -0.39 -1.20
C GLN A 187 -66.45 -1.11 0.09
N LEU A 188 -66.14 -2.41 0.03
CA LEU A 188 -65.59 -3.16 1.14
C LEU A 188 -64.18 -2.67 1.49
N ASP A 189 -63.31 -2.47 0.49
CA ASP A 189 -61.95 -1.97 0.69
C ASP A 189 -61.94 -0.59 1.34
N LEU A 190 -62.80 0.31 0.84
CA LEU A 190 -62.99 1.63 1.45
C LEU A 190 -63.45 1.54 2.91
N ARG A 191 -64.29 0.56 3.25
CA ARG A 191 -64.75 0.34 4.63
C ARG A 191 -63.63 -0.21 5.51
N LEU A 192 -62.80 -1.11 4.99
CA LEU A 192 -61.65 -1.66 5.70
C LEU A 192 -60.61 -0.57 5.96
N ALA A 193 -60.25 0.23 4.95
CA ALA A 193 -59.36 1.38 5.10
C ALA A 193 -59.89 2.37 6.15
N ARG A 194 -61.19 2.72 6.11
CA ARG A 194 -61.82 3.58 7.13
C ARG A 194 -61.75 3.00 8.54
N SER A 195 -61.79 1.68 8.69
CA SER A 195 -61.64 1.05 10.01
C SER A 195 -60.21 1.15 10.55
N ASN A 196 -59.24 1.37 9.66
CA ASN A 196 -57.84 1.62 9.99
C ASN A 196 -57.48 3.11 10.04
N TYR A 197 -58.45 4.02 9.84
CA TYR A 197 -58.23 5.47 9.83
C TYR A 197 -57.49 5.96 11.07
N GLY A 198 -56.40 6.69 10.86
CA GLY A 198 -55.53 7.23 11.92
C GLY A 198 -54.51 6.23 12.47
N ALA A 199 -54.46 5.00 11.94
CA ALA A 199 -53.34 4.12 12.20
C ALA A 199 -52.09 4.62 11.46
N SER A 200 -50.95 4.56 12.12
CA SER A 200 -49.66 4.93 11.54
C SER A 200 -48.53 4.13 12.13
N THR A 201 -47.39 4.13 11.43
CA THR A 201 -46.16 3.50 11.91
C THR A 201 -44.93 4.34 11.59
N SER A 202 -43.97 4.37 12.51
CA SER A 202 -42.62 4.93 12.27
C SER A 202 -41.62 3.86 11.81
N ILE A 203 -42.00 2.58 11.79
CA ILE A 203 -41.14 1.49 11.31
C ILE A 203 -40.92 1.65 9.81
N ARG A 204 -39.71 1.38 9.34
CA ARG A 204 -39.35 1.39 7.93
C ARG A 204 -38.57 0.12 7.60
N PRO A 205 -38.59 -0.36 6.34
CA PRO A 205 -37.77 -1.48 5.94
C PRO A 205 -36.31 -1.19 6.29
N ILE A 206 -35.66 -2.16 6.93
CA ILE A 206 -34.22 -2.05 7.14
C ILE A 206 -33.52 -2.31 5.82
N THR A 207 -32.58 -1.43 5.48
CA THR A 207 -31.63 -1.65 4.40
C THR A 207 -30.23 -1.47 4.98
N VAL A 208 -29.26 -2.19 4.46
CA VAL A 208 -27.85 -2.00 4.82
C VAL A 208 -26.99 -1.84 3.58
N LEU A 209 -26.23 -0.75 3.54
CA LEU A 209 -25.16 -0.54 2.58
C LEU A 209 -23.84 -0.62 3.34
N THR A 210 -22.84 -1.27 2.77
CA THR A 210 -21.52 -1.43 3.40
C THR A 210 -20.40 -1.06 2.44
N ARG A 211 -19.32 -0.50 2.99
CA ARG A 211 -18.07 -0.19 2.30
C ARG A 211 -16.89 -0.25 3.27
N ILE A 212 -15.68 -0.26 2.73
CA ILE A 212 -14.48 0.06 3.54
C ILE A 212 -14.58 1.53 3.96
N SER A 213 -14.31 1.82 5.23
CA SER A 213 -14.38 3.20 5.77
C SER A 213 -13.29 4.07 5.16
N ASP A 214 -13.57 5.36 5.00
CA ASP A 214 -12.61 6.36 4.52
C ASP A 214 -11.45 6.56 5.53
N ASP A 215 -11.62 6.15 6.79
CA ASP A 215 -10.58 6.13 7.82
C ASP A 215 -9.60 4.96 7.66
N THR A 216 -9.92 3.97 6.81
CA THR A 216 -9.02 2.88 6.46
C THR A 216 -8.31 3.20 5.15
N PRO A 217 -6.96 3.24 5.11
CA PRO A 217 -6.23 3.40 3.86
C PRO A 217 -6.58 2.25 2.89
N HIS A 218 -7.23 2.59 1.78
CA HIS A 218 -7.70 1.61 0.81
C HIS A 218 -7.61 2.13 -0.64
N ASN A 219 -7.65 1.20 -1.60
CA ASN A 219 -7.75 1.49 -3.02
C ASN A 219 -8.78 0.55 -3.66
N GLY A 220 -10.02 1.03 -3.78
CA GLY A 220 -11.16 0.15 -4.05
C GLY A 220 -11.29 -0.89 -2.92
N ASP A 221 -11.30 -2.16 -3.28
CA ASP A 221 -11.42 -3.26 -2.31
C ASP A 221 -10.08 -3.64 -1.64
N VAL A 222 -8.96 -3.01 -2.02
CA VAL A 222 -7.62 -3.38 -1.54
C VAL A 222 -7.26 -2.63 -0.26
N ILE A 223 -6.82 -3.38 0.76
CA ILE A 223 -6.21 -2.84 1.99
C ILE A 223 -4.82 -3.46 2.22
N ARG A 224 -3.96 -2.72 2.94
CA ARG A 224 -2.61 -3.18 3.33
C ARG A 224 -2.33 -3.08 4.83
N VAL A 225 -3.37 -2.82 5.61
CA VAL A 225 -3.34 -2.78 7.08
C VAL A 225 -3.95 -4.05 7.64
N SER A 226 -3.45 -4.52 8.79
CA SER A 226 -4.05 -5.66 9.50
C SER A 226 -5.39 -5.31 10.12
N ASP A 227 -5.56 -4.07 10.59
CA ASP A 227 -6.82 -3.61 11.16
C ASP A 227 -7.52 -2.67 10.18
N GLY A 228 -8.67 -3.08 9.67
CA GLY A 228 -9.50 -2.30 8.75
C GLY A 228 -10.84 -1.95 9.35
N VAL A 229 -11.29 -0.72 9.17
CA VAL A 229 -12.62 -0.23 9.56
C VAL A 229 -13.57 -0.34 8.38
N LEU A 230 -14.68 -1.01 8.59
CA LEU A 230 -15.79 -1.10 7.64
C LEU A 230 -16.91 -0.19 8.12
N ALA A 231 -17.53 0.51 7.18
CA ALA A 231 -18.64 1.43 7.45
C ALA A 231 -19.93 0.85 6.89
N ALA A 232 -21.02 1.03 7.64
CA ALA A 232 -22.36 0.67 7.22
C ALA A 232 -23.32 1.85 7.34
N GLN A 233 -24.23 1.97 6.38
CA GLN A 233 -25.35 2.90 6.42
C GLN A 233 -26.65 2.09 6.48
N THR A 234 -27.44 2.30 7.53
CA THR A 234 -28.68 1.57 7.79
C THR A 234 -29.70 2.43 8.56
N THR A 235 -30.75 1.82 9.12
CA THR A 235 -31.74 2.49 9.97
C THR A 235 -31.10 2.96 11.28
N PRO A 236 -31.32 4.23 11.71
CA PRO A 236 -30.85 4.72 13.00
C PRO A 236 -31.21 3.81 14.17
N GLY A 237 -30.23 3.52 15.04
CA GLY A 237 -30.40 2.63 16.19
C GLY A 237 -30.41 1.13 15.87
N ALA A 238 -30.26 0.72 14.60
CA ALA A 238 -30.12 -0.69 14.24
C ALA A 238 -28.86 -1.29 14.88
N ARG A 239 -28.94 -2.57 15.28
CA ARG A 239 -27.78 -3.36 15.67
C ARG A 239 -27.10 -3.87 14.41
N VAL A 240 -25.86 -3.46 14.17
CA VAL A 240 -25.07 -3.85 13.00
C VAL A 240 -24.00 -4.84 13.41
N ILE A 241 -23.88 -5.94 12.68
CA ILE A 241 -22.88 -6.98 12.88
C ILE A 241 -21.99 -7.02 11.65
N PHE A 242 -20.71 -6.75 11.82
CA PHE A 242 -19.67 -6.94 10.83
C PHE A 242 -18.98 -8.28 11.12
N ALA A 243 -18.88 -9.17 10.14
CA ALA A 243 -18.29 -10.49 10.35
C ALA A 243 -17.43 -10.92 9.17
N ILE A 244 -16.33 -11.63 9.48
CA ILE A 244 -15.51 -12.38 8.52
C ILE A 244 -15.59 -13.86 8.91
N PRO A 245 -16.57 -14.62 8.38
CA PRO A 245 -16.80 -15.99 8.80
C PRO A 245 -15.58 -16.90 8.68
N GLU A 246 -14.72 -16.66 7.68
CA GLU A 246 -13.49 -17.44 7.44
C GLU A 246 -12.43 -17.26 8.52
N LEU A 247 -12.43 -16.11 9.21
CA LEU A 247 -11.51 -15.80 10.30
C LEU A 247 -12.16 -15.97 11.69
N GLY A 248 -13.48 -16.05 11.76
CA GLY A 248 -14.21 -16.04 13.03
C GLY A 248 -14.21 -14.67 13.73
N GLU A 249 -13.90 -13.61 12.99
CA GLU A 249 -13.92 -12.23 13.47
C GLU A 249 -15.34 -11.66 13.39
N GLU A 250 -15.81 -11.04 14.47
CA GLU A 250 -17.14 -10.42 14.57
C GLU A 250 -17.07 -9.15 15.42
N VAL A 251 -17.69 -8.08 14.91
CA VAL A 251 -17.88 -6.82 15.63
C VAL A 251 -19.34 -6.42 15.59
N ILE A 252 -19.89 -6.12 16.77
CA ILE A 252 -21.29 -5.71 16.94
C ILE A 252 -21.30 -4.26 17.41
N VAL A 253 -22.01 -3.41 16.67
CA VAL A 253 -22.21 -2.00 17.00
C VAL A 253 -23.67 -1.59 16.84
N THR A 254 -24.01 -0.37 17.27
CA THR A 254 -25.33 0.21 17.06
C THR A 254 -25.20 1.43 16.17
N ALA A 255 -25.99 1.47 15.10
CA ALA A 255 -26.03 2.61 14.19
C ALA A 255 -26.48 3.88 14.93
N ASP A 256 -25.81 5.00 14.66
CA ASP A 256 -26.06 6.27 15.32
C ASP A 256 -27.39 6.91 14.87
N SER A 257 -27.65 8.15 15.30
CA SER A 257 -28.87 8.88 14.93
C SER A 257 -29.00 9.17 13.43
N THR A 258 -27.91 9.08 12.67
CA THR A 258 -27.87 9.23 11.22
C THR A 258 -27.95 7.89 10.48
N GLY A 259 -27.93 6.77 11.22
CA GLY A 259 -27.90 5.43 10.64
C GLY A 259 -26.50 4.94 10.28
N TYR A 260 -25.46 5.66 10.69
CA TYR A 260 -24.07 5.31 10.43
C TYR A 260 -23.51 4.38 11.51
N ALA A 261 -22.75 3.36 11.12
CA ALA A 261 -22.07 2.46 12.03
C ALA A 261 -20.71 2.05 11.48
N GLU A 262 -19.72 1.84 12.36
CA GLU A 262 -18.38 1.38 11.99
C GLU A 262 -17.96 0.17 12.82
N GLY A 263 -17.33 -0.81 12.17
CA GLY A 263 -16.74 -1.98 12.80
C GLY A 263 -15.28 -2.13 12.39
N GLN A 264 -14.38 -2.22 13.38
CA GLN A 264 -12.96 -2.49 13.15
C GLN A 264 -12.71 -4.01 13.13
N LEU A 265 -12.37 -4.55 11.97
CA LEU A 265 -12.09 -5.96 11.76
C LEU A 265 -10.58 -6.19 11.58
N ARG A 266 -10.13 -7.39 11.94
CA ARG A 266 -8.74 -7.82 11.81
C ARG A 266 -8.56 -8.79 10.64
N PHE A 267 -7.58 -8.50 9.79
CA PHE A 267 -7.18 -9.22 8.59
C PHE A 267 -5.75 -9.74 8.77
N ASP A 268 -5.62 -10.84 9.53
CA ASP A 268 -4.33 -11.39 9.95
C ASP A 268 -3.48 -11.99 8.81
N ALA A 269 -4.12 -12.35 7.71
CA ALA A 269 -3.45 -12.96 6.56
C ALA A 269 -3.76 -12.21 5.28
N GLU A 270 -2.90 -12.38 4.28
CA GLU A 270 -3.16 -11.95 2.93
C GLU A 270 -4.23 -12.84 2.28
N GLY A 271 -5.10 -12.23 1.49
CA GLY A 271 -6.17 -12.98 0.84
C GLY A 271 -7.36 -12.12 0.43
N ASN A 272 -8.35 -12.81 -0.14
CA ASN A 272 -9.64 -12.23 -0.50
C ASN A 272 -10.66 -12.64 0.55
N TYR A 273 -11.27 -11.64 1.18
CA TYR A 273 -12.28 -11.80 2.23
C TYR A 273 -13.63 -11.29 1.74
N THR A 274 -14.69 -11.96 2.16
CA THR A 274 -16.05 -11.44 2.04
C THR A 274 -16.52 -11.04 3.43
N VAL A 275 -16.59 -9.73 3.67
CA VAL A 275 -17.16 -9.21 4.92
C VAL A 275 -18.66 -9.25 4.80
N THR A 276 -19.31 -9.95 5.73
CA THR A 276 -20.76 -9.96 5.88
C THR A 276 -21.17 -8.87 6.85
N VAL A 277 -22.05 -7.98 6.42
CA VAL A 277 -22.61 -6.92 7.27
C VAL A 277 -24.11 -7.14 7.38
N MET A 278 -24.56 -7.48 8.58
CA MET A 278 -25.96 -7.70 8.89
C MET A 278 -26.47 -6.56 9.77
N ALA A 279 -27.48 -5.84 9.30
CA ALA A 279 -28.19 -4.88 10.14
C ALA A 279 -29.47 -5.55 10.64
N GLN A 280 -29.70 -5.45 11.95
CA GLN A 280 -30.89 -5.98 12.62
C GLN A 280 -31.60 -4.82 13.31
N SER A 281 -32.90 -4.67 13.10
CA SER A 281 -33.64 -3.67 13.85
C SER A 281 -35.06 -4.08 14.22
N ASP A 282 -35.48 -3.41 15.29
CA ASP A 282 -36.85 -3.18 15.72
C ASP A 282 -37.68 -4.38 16.22
N SER A 283 -38.91 -4.02 16.61
CA SER A 283 -39.93 -4.91 17.17
C SER A 283 -40.45 -5.96 16.20
N PHE A 284 -40.16 -5.85 14.91
CA PHE A 284 -40.47 -6.80 13.85
C PHE A 284 -39.27 -7.69 13.53
N GLY A 285 -38.16 -7.61 14.27
CA GLY A 285 -37.02 -8.52 14.05
C GLY A 285 -36.50 -8.49 12.62
N GLN A 286 -36.60 -7.33 11.97
CA GLN A 286 -36.14 -7.17 10.60
C GLN A 286 -34.63 -7.35 10.55
N SER A 287 -34.15 -7.92 9.45
CA SER A 287 -32.74 -7.96 9.15
C SER A 287 -32.50 -7.77 7.67
N ASP A 288 -31.43 -7.06 7.34
CA ASP A 288 -30.90 -7.01 5.98
C ASP A 288 -29.41 -7.38 6.00
N LEU A 289 -28.94 -7.89 4.87
CA LEU A 289 -27.60 -8.44 4.69
C LEU A 289 -26.94 -7.80 3.49
N ALA A 290 -25.73 -7.29 3.69
CA ALA A 290 -24.89 -6.86 2.60
C ALA A 290 -23.48 -7.46 2.72
N HIS A 291 -22.76 -7.43 1.60
CA HIS A 291 -21.43 -7.98 1.49
C HIS A 291 -20.46 -6.92 0.96
N THR A 292 -19.26 -6.88 1.52
CA THR A 292 -18.13 -6.09 0.99
C THR A 292 -16.97 -7.02 0.73
N ALA A 293 -16.42 -6.97 -0.48
CA ALA A 293 -15.17 -7.65 -0.79
C ALA A 293 -14.00 -6.84 -0.20
N VAL A 294 -13.06 -7.53 0.44
CA VAL A 294 -11.82 -6.93 0.95
C VAL A 294 -10.65 -7.80 0.50
N ILE A 295 -9.68 -7.20 -0.19
CA ILE A 295 -8.46 -7.85 -0.67
C ILE A 295 -7.30 -7.35 0.20
N ARG A 296 -6.79 -8.19 1.09
CA ARG A 296 -5.59 -7.90 1.87
C ARG A 296 -4.35 -8.28 1.08
N ARG A 297 -3.49 -7.30 0.79
CA ARG A 297 -2.21 -7.48 0.07
C ARG A 297 -1.00 -7.23 0.98
N PRO A 298 0.19 -7.78 0.69
CA PRO A 298 1.39 -7.55 1.51
C PRO A 298 1.77 -6.07 1.63
N THR A 299 2.58 -5.74 2.63
CA THR A 299 3.33 -4.46 2.66
C THR A 299 4.28 -4.42 1.46
N PRO A 300 4.30 -3.35 0.65
CA PRO A 300 5.16 -3.30 -0.53
C PRO A 300 6.66 -3.30 -0.18
N VAL A 301 7.44 -4.06 -0.94
CA VAL A 301 8.90 -4.08 -0.84
C VAL A 301 9.50 -3.17 -1.89
N VAL A 302 10.30 -2.19 -1.45
CA VAL A 302 11.03 -1.27 -2.31
C VAL A 302 12.53 -1.51 -2.20
N ILE A 303 13.14 -1.88 -3.33
CA ILE A 303 14.56 -2.15 -3.45
C ILE A 303 15.29 -0.87 -3.89
N LEU A 304 16.22 -0.40 -3.05
CA LEU A 304 17.12 0.71 -3.38
C LEU A 304 18.50 0.15 -3.77
N PRO A 305 18.90 0.30 -5.04
CA PRO A 305 20.12 -0.33 -5.53
C PRO A 305 21.39 0.47 -5.14
N GLY A 306 22.54 -0.19 -5.30
CA GLY A 306 23.85 0.37 -5.03
C GLY A 306 24.35 1.38 -6.06
N TYR A 307 25.53 1.93 -5.77
CA TYR A 307 26.23 2.86 -6.65
C TYR A 307 26.45 2.25 -8.05
N THR A 308 26.35 3.06 -9.10
CA THR A 308 26.42 2.64 -10.52
C THR A 308 25.36 1.65 -11.03
N SER A 309 24.42 1.22 -10.20
CA SER A 309 23.41 0.22 -10.60
C SER A 309 22.31 0.80 -11.50
N SER A 310 22.19 2.12 -11.60
CA SER A 310 21.15 2.80 -12.39
C SER A 310 21.77 3.46 -13.64
N LEU A 311 21.18 3.18 -14.80
CA LEU A 311 21.65 3.62 -16.11
C LEU A 311 20.45 3.95 -17.01
N PRO A 312 20.63 4.68 -18.13
CA PRO A 312 19.52 4.97 -19.04
C PRO A 312 18.89 3.69 -19.58
N LYS A 313 17.56 3.66 -19.70
CA LYS A 313 16.77 2.48 -20.14
C LYS A 313 17.23 1.90 -21.47
N SER A 314 17.76 2.73 -22.36
CA SER A 314 18.23 2.32 -23.68
C SER A 314 19.54 2.98 -24.08
N ALA A 315 20.35 2.26 -24.87
CA ALA A 315 21.68 2.70 -25.29
C ALA A 315 21.67 4.02 -26.09
N ASN A 316 20.58 4.35 -26.79
CA ASN A 316 20.46 5.62 -27.54
C ASN A 316 20.33 6.86 -26.62
N MET A 317 19.95 6.68 -25.36
CA MET A 317 19.88 7.76 -24.36
C MET A 317 21.22 7.97 -23.66
N LEU A 318 22.22 7.11 -23.86
CA LEU A 318 23.49 7.18 -23.17
C LEU A 318 24.20 8.52 -23.38
N GLN A 319 24.20 9.05 -24.59
CA GLN A 319 24.84 10.34 -24.88
C GLN A 319 24.20 11.49 -24.09
N GLU A 320 22.88 11.53 -24.01
CA GLU A 320 22.13 12.54 -23.25
C GLU A 320 22.36 12.37 -21.75
N TYR A 321 22.23 11.13 -21.26
CA TYR A 321 22.53 10.78 -19.87
C TYR A 321 23.89 11.31 -19.46
N LEU A 322 24.94 11.05 -20.25
CA LEU A 322 26.31 11.48 -19.93
C LEU A 322 26.43 13.00 -19.74
N VAL A 323 25.63 13.82 -20.41
CA VAL A 323 25.68 15.30 -20.33
C VAL A 323 24.53 15.92 -19.52
N THR A 324 23.72 15.13 -18.84
CA THR A 324 22.60 15.60 -18.02
C THR A 324 22.58 14.87 -16.68
N LEU A 325 23.04 15.57 -15.64
CA LEU A 325 22.84 15.18 -14.24
C LEU A 325 21.42 15.52 -13.81
N GLY A 326 20.85 14.74 -12.90
CA GLY A 326 19.42 14.83 -12.61
C GLY A 326 18.59 14.27 -13.77
N PHE A 327 19.09 13.21 -14.41
CA PHE A 327 18.44 12.58 -15.57
C PHE A 327 17.00 12.12 -15.24
N PRO A 328 16.02 12.24 -16.15
CA PRO A 328 14.62 11.89 -15.85
C PRO A 328 14.47 10.47 -15.29
N ALA A 329 13.72 10.32 -14.19
CA ALA A 329 13.57 9.05 -13.48
C ALA A 329 12.90 7.98 -14.36
N GLU A 330 11.93 8.40 -15.17
CA GLU A 330 11.22 7.58 -16.15
C GLU A 330 12.12 7.06 -17.28
N ASP A 331 13.31 7.62 -17.46
CA ASP A 331 14.29 7.20 -18.47
C ASP A 331 15.46 6.41 -17.87
N LEU A 332 15.47 6.19 -16.56
CA LEU A 332 16.44 5.34 -15.86
C LEU A 332 15.89 3.94 -15.60
N ALA A 333 16.79 2.96 -15.59
CA ALA A 333 16.52 1.60 -15.14
C ALA A 333 17.70 1.04 -14.36
N VAL A 334 17.41 0.08 -13.48
CA VAL A 334 18.44 -0.65 -12.76
C VAL A 334 19.01 -1.75 -13.65
N VAL A 335 20.30 -1.62 -13.98
CA VAL A 335 21.08 -2.53 -14.82
C VAL A 335 20.29 -2.99 -16.07
N PRO A 336 19.99 -2.07 -17.00
CA PRO A 336 19.18 -2.36 -18.19
C PRO A 336 19.84 -3.41 -19.09
N GLU A 337 19.04 -4.20 -19.81
CA GLU A 337 19.53 -5.35 -20.58
C GLU A 337 20.68 -5.03 -21.55
N TRP A 338 20.69 -3.83 -22.16
CA TRP A 338 21.74 -3.42 -23.10
C TRP A 338 23.13 -3.36 -22.47
N VAL A 339 23.25 -3.25 -21.14
CA VAL A 339 24.57 -3.22 -20.48
C VAL A 339 25.19 -4.60 -20.30
N SER A 340 24.41 -5.67 -20.49
CA SER A 340 24.91 -7.05 -20.48
C SER A 340 25.97 -7.30 -21.56
N GLN A 341 25.96 -6.52 -22.65
CA GLN A 341 27.00 -6.57 -23.68
C GLN A 341 28.39 -6.15 -23.17
N PHE A 342 28.46 -5.48 -22.02
CA PHE A 342 29.69 -5.14 -21.30
C PHE A 342 30.02 -6.12 -20.16
N GLY A 343 29.29 -7.25 -20.07
CA GLY A 343 29.45 -8.24 -19.00
C GLY A 343 28.84 -7.82 -17.67
N ILE A 344 28.02 -6.76 -17.63
CA ILE A 344 27.33 -6.32 -16.42
C ILE A 344 26.01 -7.10 -16.29
N ILE A 345 25.87 -7.87 -15.23
CA ILE A 345 24.66 -8.63 -14.90
C ILE A 345 24.00 -7.98 -13.69
N SER A 346 22.67 -7.87 -13.70
CA SER A 346 21.93 -7.32 -12.56
C SER A 346 22.09 -8.22 -11.33
N PRO A 347 22.61 -7.72 -10.20
CA PRO A 347 22.68 -8.51 -8.97
C PRO A 347 21.29 -8.67 -8.31
N TYR A 348 20.27 -7.94 -8.77
CA TYR A 348 18.95 -7.90 -8.13
C TYR A 348 17.97 -8.95 -8.66
N THR A 349 18.30 -9.67 -9.74
CA THR A 349 17.37 -10.62 -10.39
C THR A 349 16.91 -11.73 -9.43
N ASN A 350 17.81 -12.29 -8.63
CA ASN A 350 17.46 -13.37 -7.70
C ASN A 350 16.63 -12.87 -6.51
N LEU A 351 16.92 -11.69 -5.98
CA LEU A 351 16.07 -11.02 -4.98
C LEU A 351 14.67 -10.78 -5.55
N GLN A 352 14.58 -10.30 -6.79
CA GLN A 352 13.29 -10.05 -7.41
C GLN A 352 12.49 -11.33 -7.63
N GLN A 353 13.14 -12.38 -8.13
CA GLN A 353 12.51 -13.68 -8.34
C GLN A 353 12.06 -14.31 -7.01
N MET A 354 12.83 -14.13 -5.93
CA MET A 354 12.46 -14.61 -4.60
C MET A 354 11.15 -13.97 -4.13
N LEU A 355 10.99 -12.64 -4.29
CA LEU A 355 9.74 -11.95 -3.94
C LEU A 355 8.56 -12.45 -4.80
N GLU A 356 8.76 -12.62 -6.11
CA GLU A 356 7.71 -13.17 -7.00
C GLU A 356 7.26 -14.57 -6.57
N ASN A 357 8.18 -15.40 -6.06
CA ASN A 357 7.86 -16.73 -5.56
C ASN A 357 7.03 -16.69 -4.26
N GLU A 358 7.13 -15.60 -3.47
CA GLU A 358 6.32 -15.37 -2.28
C GLU A 358 4.99 -14.66 -2.59
N GLY A 359 4.67 -14.46 -3.88
CA GLY A 359 3.39 -13.90 -4.31
C GLY A 359 3.41 -12.40 -4.59
N TYR A 360 4.53 -11.73 -4.41
CA TYR A 360 4.69 -10.33 -4.80
C TYR A 360 4.61 -10.18 -6.33
N VAL A 361 4.06 -9.06 -6.78
CA VAL A 361 3.86 -8.65 -8.16
C VAL A 361 4.65 -7.37 -8.45
N LYS A 362 5.57 -7.46 -9.42
CA LYS A 362 6.35 -6.31 -9.92
C LYS A 362 5.45 -5.13 -10.30
N GLY A 363 5.75 -3.96 -9.75
CA GLY A 363 5.00 -2.74 -10.02
C GLY A 363 3.69 -2.59 -9.22
N VAL A 364 3.40 -3.53 -8.30
CA VAL A 364 2.20 -3.49 -7.45
C VAL A 364 2.57 -3.51 -5.97
N ASP A 365 3.41 -4.45 -5.57
CA ASP A 365 3.92 -4.58 -4.19
C ASP A 365 5.42 -4.94 -4.18
N GLN A 366 6.03 -5.09 -5.35
CA GLN A 366 7.47 -5.22 -5.51
C GLN A 366 8.01 -4.13 -6.44
N PHE A 367 8.94 -3.35 -5.93
CA PHE A 367 9.48 -2.20 -6.63
C PHE A 367 11.00 -2.14 -6.57
N ILE A 368 11.61 -1.57 -7.61
CA ILE A 368 13.04 -1.24 -7.63
C ILE A 368 13.20 0.17 -8.17
N VAL A 369 13.93 1.02 -7.44
CA VAL A 369 13.96 2.46 -7.71
C VAL A 369 15.25 2.84 -8.43
N PRO A 370 15.22 3.13 -9.74
CA PRO A 370 16.37 3.71 -10.39
C PRO A 370 16.55 5.17 -9.93
N TYR A 371 17.79 5.60 -9.82
CA TYR A 371 18.14 6.97 -9.45
C TYR A 371 19.42 7.41 -10.16
N ASP A 372 19.61 8.71 -10.33
CA ASP A 372 20.89 9.23 -10.80
C ASP A 372 21.91 9.14 -9.66
N TRP A 373 22.81 8.17 -9.75
CA TRP A 373 23.83 7.93 -8.72
C TRP A 373 24.96 8.95 -8.76
N ARG A 374 24.99 9.87 -9.73
CA ARG A 374 26.09 10.84 -9.89
C ARG A 374 25.92 12.10 -9.04
N ILE A 375 24.68 12.42 -8.66
CA ILE A 375 24.34 13.58 -7.82
C ILE A 375 24.36 13.19 -6.33
N PRO A 376 24.54 14.15 -5.39
CA PRO A 376 24.61 13.83 -3.96
C PRO A 376 23.36 13.14 -3.43
N ILE A 377 23.48 12.36 -2.35
CA ILE A 377 22.38 11.59 -1.76
C ILE A 377 21.31 12.53 -1.18
N ALA A 378 21.74 13.49 -0.37
CA ALA A 378 20.89 14.44 0.35
C ALA A 378 21.62 15.78 0.60
N PRO A 379 20.89 16.88 0.81
CA PRO A 379 21.48 18.14 1.26
C PRO A 379 22.00 18.04 2.70
N TYR A 380 23.15 18.65 2.97
CA TYR A 380 23.62 18.92 4.32
C TYR A 380 23.01 20.21 4.87
N ASP A 381 22.50 20.18 6.10
CA ASP A 381 21.80 21.30 6.73
C ASP A 381 22.69 22.19 7.63
N GLY A 382 23.95 21.81 7.80
CA GLY A 382 24.91 22.55 8.61
C GLY A 382 25.04 22.04 10.05
N VAL A 383 24.22 21.08 10.47
CA VAL A 383 24.19 20.53 11.83
C VAL A 383 24.45 19.02 11.77
N GLN A 384 25.09 18.48 12.80
CA GLN A 384 25.29 17.04 12.97
C GLN A 384 24.49 16.62 14.21
N ASP A 385 23.21 16.33 14.03
CA ASP A 385 22.27 15.97 15.09
C ASP A 385 21.50 14.67 14.82
N GLY A 386 21.79 14.00 13.71
CA GLY A 386 21.12 12.76 13.33
C GLY A 386 19.82 12.98 12.55
N VAL A 387 19.48 14.22 12.20
CA VAL A 387 18.26 14.57 11.47
C VAL A 387 18.59 15.42 10.25
N LEU A 388 18.25 14.92 9.05
CA LEU A 388 18.43 15.66 7.81
C LEU A 388 17.31 16.71 7.65
N SER A 389 17.41 17.86 8.31
CA SER A 389 16.30 18.82 8.45
C SER A 389 15.91 19.54 7.14
N LEU A 390 16.84 19.63 6.18
CA LEU A 390 16.55 20.16 4.84
C LEU A 390 15.83 19.16 3.92
N VAL A 391 15.79 17.88 4.30
CA VAL A 391 15.07 16.84 3.58
C VAL A 391 13.63 16.81 4.10
N THR A 392 12.74 17.50 3.40
CA THR A 392 11.29 17.56 3.66
C THR A 392 10.52 16.80 2.59
N GLY A 393 9.26 16.44 2.86
CA GLY A 393 8.39 15.79 1.87
C GLY A 393 8.37 16.55 0.54
N THR A 394 8.12 17.86 0.58
CA THR A 394 8.14 18.73 -0.61
C THR A 394 9.50 18.76 -1.33
N SER A 395 10.61 18.67 -0.60
CA SER A 395 11.94 18.72 -1.23
C SER A 395 12.27 17.46 -2.04
N ILE A 396 11.74 16.31 -1.65
CA ILE A 396 12.06 15.02 -2.29
C ILE A 396 10.98 14.56 -3.29
N THR A 397 9.84 15.22 -3.37
CA THR A 397 8.77 14.89 -4.33
C THR A 397 8.77 15.78 -5.58
N GLN A 398 9.84 16.54 -5.80
CA GLN A 398 9.98 17.44 -6.94
C GLN A 398 10.13 16.64 -8.25
N ALA A 399 9.54 17.16 -9.33
CA ALA A 399 9.61 16.53 -10.65
C ALA A 399 11.04 16.43 -11.22
N GLN A 400 11.97 17.26 -10.76
CA GLN A 400 13.38 17.26 -11.17
C GLN A 400 14.26 17.15 -9.92
N PRO A 401 14.64 15.93 -9.52
CA PRO A 401 15.42 15.72 -8.31
C PRO A 401 16.78 16.40 -8.35
N GLN A 402 17.12 17.15 -7.30
CA GLN A 402 18.46 17.71 -7.10
C GLN A 402 19.42 16.74 -6.42
N TYR A 403 18.87 15.73 -5.76
CA TYR A 403 19.56 14.74 -4.94
C TYR A 403 19.02 13.34 -5.25
N SER A 404 19.83 12.29 -5.06
CA SER A 404 19.39 10.91 -5.32
C SER A 404 18.14 10.55 -4.50
N LEU A 405 18.02 11.07 -3.27
CA LEU A 405 16.83 10.87 -2.44
C LEU A 405 15.55 11.46 -3.05
N GLY A 406 15.64 12.47 -3.91
CA GLY A 406 14.48 13.00 -4.64
C GLY A 406 13.93 12.03 -5.70
N TYR A 407 14.75 11.13 -6.24
CA TYR A 407 14.23 10.04 -7.10
C TYR A 407 13.37 9.09 -6.29
N PHE A 408 13.84 8.74 -5.09
CA PHE A 408 13.10 7.88 -4.20
C PHE A 408 11.82 8.55 -3.70
N GLY A 409 11.87 9.81 -3.25
CA GLY A 409 10.68 10.56 -2.85
C GLY A 409 9.64 10.71 -3.97
N ASN A 410 10.06 11.03 -5.19
CA ASN A 410 9.15 11.11 -6.33
C ASN A 410 8.54 9.74 -6.68
N PHE A 411 9.33 8.65 -6.58
CA PHE A 411 8.82 7.29 -6.73
C PHE A 411 7.76 6.96 -5.67
N LEU A 412 8.03 7.26 -4.39
CA LEU A 412 7.07 7.04 -3.30
C LEU A 412 5.77 7.84 -3.51
N LYS A 413 5.87 9.09 -3.97
CA LYS A 413 4.72 9.91 -4.33
C LYS A 413 3.87 9.23 -5.39
N THR A 414 4.46 8.79 -6.51
CA THR A 414 3.71 8.10 -7.57
C THR A 414 3.03 6.84 -7.01
N MET A 415 3.77 6.05 -6.23
CA MET A 415 3.28 4.82 -5.63
C MET A 415 2.04 5.05 -4.74
N VAL A 416 2.04 6.06 -3.85
CA VAL A 416 0.88 6.32 -2.97
C VAL A 416 -0.28 7.03 -3.67
N LEU A 417 -0.01 7.79 -4.74
CA LEU A 417 -1.06 8.40 -5.56
C LEU A 417 -1.79 7.34 -6.40
N ASP A 418 -1.07 6.33 -6.88
CA ASP A 418 -1.63 5.21 -7.63
C ASP A 418 -2.33 4.19 -6.71
N ASP A 419 -1.83 4.01 -5.49
CA ASP A 419 -2.42 3.14 -4.46
C ASP A 419 -2.38 3.78 -3.06
N PRO A 420 -3.44 4.52 -2.68
CA PRO A 420 -3.55 5.16 -1.37
C PRO A 420 -3.60 4.20 -0.16
N SER A 421 -3.76 2.89 -0.40
CA SER A 421 -3.65 1.89 0.67
C SER A 421 -2.22 1.71 1.19
N ILE A 422 -1.22 2.19 0.43
CA ILE A 422 0.20 2.08 0.80
C ILE A 422 0.56 3.17 1.81
N VAL A 423 0.44 2.83 3.10
CA VAL A 423 0.86 3.69 4.22
C VAL A 423 2.21 3.27 4.83
N ASN A 424 2.61 2.03 4.62
CA ASN A 424 3.88 1.45 5.04
C ASN A 424 4.57 0.77 3.85
N ILE A 425 5.89 0.64 3.91
CA ILE A 425 6.72 -0.13 2.98
C ILE A 425 7.84 -0.84 3.73
N ASP A 426 8.37 -1.90 3.11
CA ASP A 426 9.64 -2.49 3.48
C ASP A 426 10.74 -2.00 2.55
N LEU A 427 11.90 -1.64 3.12
CA LEU A 427 13.05 -1.16 2.38
C LEU A 427 14.17 -2.17 2.37
N VAL A 428 14.59 -2.57 1.17
CA VAL A 428 15.81 -3.36 0.96
C VAL A 428 16.85 -2.45 0.30
N GLY A 429 17.71 -1.86 1.12
CA GLY A 429 18.78 -0.95 0.68
C GLY A 429 20.10 -1.69 0.50
N HIS A 430 20.58 -1.81 -0.74
CA HIS A 430 21.88 -2.41 -1.03
C HIS A 430 22.95 -1.36 -1.24
N SER A 431 24.12 -1.51 -0.62
CA SER A 431 25.26 -0.60 -0.82
C SER A 431 24.84 0.86 -0.57
N ASN A 432 25.08 1.78 -1.51
CA ASN A 432 24.60 3.17 -1.46
C ASN A 432 23.09 3.31 -1.21
N GLY A 433 22.28 2.34 -1.67
CA GLY A 433 20.84 2.30 -1.38
C GLY A 433 20.53 2.19 0.11
N GLY A 434 21.41 1.57 0.90
CA GLY A 434 21.27 1.54 2.37
C GLY A 434 21.48 2.91 3.01
N LEU A 435 22.35 3.76 2.44
CA LEU A 435 22.47 5.16 2.87
C LEU A 435 21.22 5.97 2.51
N MET A 436 20.65 5.74 1.33
CA MET A 436 19.37 6.37 0.94
C MET A 436 18.22 5.95 1.86
N THR A 437 18.13 4.67 2.24
CA THR A 437 17.17 4.16 3.22
C THR A 437 17.27 4.93 4.55
N ARG A 438 18.48 5.06 5.10
CA ARG A 438 18.69 5.81 6.34
C ARG A 438 18.39 7.30 6.18
N ALA A 439 18.81 7.90 5.08
CA ALA A 439 18.55 9.31 4.79
C ALA A 439 17.04 9.61 4.73
N TYR A 440 16.23 8.69 4.18
CA TYR A 440 14.78 8.82 4.23
C TYR A 440 14.24 8.77 5.66
N ILE A 441 14.58 7.72 6.42
CA ILE A 441 14.09 7.48 7.79
C ILE A 441 14.48 8.63 8.74
N GLN A 442 15.71 9.15 8.60
CA GLN A 442 16.26 10.22 9.44
C GLN A 442 15.92 11.63 8.93
N SER A 443 14.95 11.79 8.03
CA SER A 443 14.56 13.09 7.48
C SER A 443 13.18 13.56 7.94
N LEU A 444 12.88 14.85 7.72
CA LEU A 444 11.53 15.39 7.89
C LEU A 444 10.55 14.96 6.79
N ALA A 445 11.00 14.20 5.78
CA ALA A 445 10.13 13.63 4.77
C ALA A 445 9.47 12.31 5.21
N TYR A 446 10.03 11.64 6.23
CA TYR A 446 9.54 10.35 6.72
C TYR A 446 8.12 10.45 7.27
N GLY A 447 7.15 9.79 6.62
CA GLY A 447 5.75 9.86 7.03
C GLY A 447 5.09 11.23 6.79
N ALA A 448 5.70 12.12 6.01
CA ALA A 448 5.20 13.48 5.83
C ALA A 448 3.98 13.54 4.91
N THR A 449 2.98 14.33 5.29
CA THR A 449 1.87 14.71 4.41
C THR A 449 2.28 15.89 3.53
N VAL A 450 2.14 15.74 2.22
CA VAL A 450 2.50 16.73 1.20
C VAL A 450 1.25 17.12 0.43
N THR A 451 1.08 18.42 0.20
CA THR A 451 0.05 18.94 -0.72
C THR A 451 0.73 19.59 -1.91
N GLU A 452 0.49 19.05 -3.11
CA GLU A 452 1.06 19.56 -4.36
C GLU A 452 -0.01 19.50 -5.46
N ASN A 453 -0.15 20.58 -6.24
CA ASN A 453 -1.12 20.67 -7.34
C ASN A 453 -2.58 20.34 -6.93
N GLY A 454 -2.95 20.61 -5.67
CA GLY A 454 -4.29 20.33 -5.13
C GLY A 454 -4.52 18.88 -4.71
N GLN A 455 -3.53 18.00 -4.86
CA GLN A 455 -3.55 16.63 -4.33
C GLN A 455 -2.81 16.61 -2.99
N THR A 456 -3.39 15.93 -2.00
CA THR A 456 -2.77 15.69 -0.70
C THR A 456 -2.50 14.20 -0.57
N PHE A 457 -1.27 13.84 -0.22
CA PHE A 457 -0.83 12.46 -0.01
C PHE A 457 0.15 12.41 1.16
N THR A 458 0.33 11.23 1.75
CA THR A 458 1.30 11.00 2.82
C THR A 458 2.36 10.04 2.31
N LEU A 459 3.64 10.40 2.46
CA LEU A 459 4.74 9.49 2.14
C LEU A 459 4.74 8.31 3.14
N PRO A 460 4.98 7.07 2.69
CA PRO A 460 4.81 5.90 3.53
C PRO A 460 5.88 5.82 4.61
N LYS A 461 5.52 5.27 5.77
CA LYS A 461 6.51 4.87 6.79
C LYS A 461 7.19 3.57 6.39
N VAL A 462 8.25 3.23 7.11
CA VAL A 462 9.04 2.01 6.88
C VAL A 462 8.76 1.04 8.02
N GLU A 463 8.26 -0.14 7.68
CA GLU A 463 8.02 -1.25 8.61
C GLU A 463 9.34 -2.01 8.83
N ASP A 464 9.86 -2.66 7.78
CA ASP A 464 11.19 -3.28 7.82
C ASP A 464 12.25 -2.50 7.01
N ALA A 465 13.39 -2.20 7.64
CA ALA A 465 14.57 -1.67 6.97
C ALA A 465 15.71 -2.71 6.93
N ILE A 466 15.98 -3.27 5.76
CA ILE A 466 17.05 -4.25 5.51
C ILE A 466 18.22 -3.58 4.80
N LEU A 467 19.29 -3.29 5.55
CA LEU A 467 20.53 -2.68 5.08
C LEU A 467 21.52 -3.78 4.63
N MET A 468 21.60 -4.00 3.32
CA MET A 468 22.43 -5.04 2.71
C MET A 468 23.77 -4.46 2.25
N ALA A 469 24.87 -4.91 2.85
CA ALA A 469 26.22 -4.45 2.50
C ALA A 469 26.35 -2.91 2.50
N ALA A 470 25.62 -2.22 3.39
CA ALA A 470 25.55 -0.77 3.40
C ALA A 470 26.86 -0.17 3.94
N PRO A 471 27.43 0.86 3.29
CA PRO A 471 28.61 1.57 3.79
C PRO A 471 28.21 2.60 4.84
N SER A 472 27.72 2.15 6.00
CA SER A 472 27.13 3.00 7.04
C SER A 472 28.13 3.96 7.71
N MET A 473 29.43 3.83 7.43
CA MET A 473 30.47 4.84 7.70
C MET A 473 31.30 5.18 6.44
N GLY A 474 30.75 5.02 5.24
CA GLY A 474 31.45 5.20 3.96
C GLY A 474 32.33 4.01 3.55
N ALA A 475 32.94 4.08 2.37
CA ALA A 475 33.83 3.05 1.81
C ALA A 475 35.19 3.67 1.47
N ALA A 476 36.28 3.05 1.92
CA ALA A 476 37.64 3.57 1.70
C ALA A 476 37.94 3.73 0.20
N GLU A 477 37.44 2.79 -0.60
CA GLU A 477 37.54 2.78 -2.06
C GLU A 477 36.96 4.04 -2.73
N ALA A 478 35.97 4.72 -2.13
CA ALA A 478 35.42 5.94 -2.68
C ALA A 478 36.44 7.09 -2.69
N PHE A 479 37.41 7.08 -1.76
CA PHE A 479 38.32 8.19 -1.57
C PHE A 479 39.39 8.32 -2.67
N PRO A 480 40.09 7.27 -3.12
CA PRO A 480 40.97 7.38 -4.30
C PRO A 480 40.20 7.84 -5.54
N ILE A 481 38.99 7.33 -5.76
CA ILE A 481 38.13 7.76 -6.88
C ILE A 481 37.84 9.25 -6.75
N TRP A 482 37.43 9.72 -5.57
CA TRP A 482 37.23 11.15 -5.27
C TRP A 482 38.47 12.03 -5.52
N ASN A 483 39.66 11.42 -5.58
CA ASN A 483 40.94 12.06 -5.90
C ASN A 483 41.45 11.73 -7.32
N ASN A 484 40.56 11.32 -8.23
CA ASN A 484 40.87 10.96 -9.62
C ASN A 484 41.86 9.80 -9.76
N ASP A 485 41.67 8.77 -8.94
CA ASP A 485 42.38 7.51 -9.06
C ASP A 485 41.42 6.33 -9.06
N LEU A 486 41.32 5.64 -10.21
CA LEU A 486 40.44 4.49 -10.40
C LEU A 486 41.15 3.15 -10.18
N GLU A 487 42.41 3.14 -9.72
CA GLU A 487 43.17 1.90 -9.54
C GLU A 487 42.53 1.00 -8.49
N SER A 488 41.92 1.60 -7.46
CA SER A 488 41.27 0.91 -6.36
C SER A 488 39.84 0.44 -6.66
N PHE A 489 39.25 0.76 -7.81
CA PHE A 489 37.83 0.48 -8.06
C PHE A 489 37.55 -1.03 -8.28
N THR A 490 36.97 -1.68 -7.27
CA THR A 490 36.56 -3.09 -7.23
C THR A 490 35.05 -3.29 -7.45
N LEU A 491 34.25 -2.24 -7.31
CA LEU A 491 32.78 -2.24 -7.44
C LEU A 491 32.22 -2.62 -8.82
N GLY A 492 33.08 -2.76 -9.84
CA GLY A 492 32.66 -3.15 -11.18
C GLY A 492 33.78 -3.05 -12.22
N SER A 493 33.38 -2.96 -13.50
CA SER A 493 34.35 -2.78 -14.58
C SER A 493 34.92 -1.36 -14.55
N THR A 494 36.19 -1.23 -14.16
CA THR A 494 36.95 0.03 -14.23
C THR A 494 36.85 0.67 -15.61
N SER A 495 36.77 -0.13 -16.68
CA SER A 495 36.57 0.34 -18.05
C SER A 495 35.23 1.04 -18.28
N VAL A 496 34.15 0.57 -17.64
CA VAL A 496 32.82 1.18 -17.78
C VAL A 496 32.74 2.47 -16.97
N LEU A 497 33.23 2.50 -15.73
CA LEU A 497 33.27 3.74 -14.96
C LEU A 497 34.13 4.80 -15.67
N ARG A 498 35.28 4.40 -16.23
CA ARG A 498 36.11 5.27 -17.08
C ARG A 498 35.33 5.84 -18.25
N LEU A 499 34.58 5.02 -18.97
CA LEU A 499 33.75 5.48 -20.08
C LEU A 499 32.74 6.56 -19.62
N LEU A 500 32.08 6.30 -18.48
CA LEU A 500 31.05 7.18 -17.92
C LEU A 500 31.61 8.53 -17.43
N LEU A 501 32.88 8.59 -17.04
CA LEU A 501 33.55 9.82 -16.59
C LEU A 501 34.32 10.55 -17.71
N SER A 502 35.02 9.80 -18.57
CA SER A 502 35.92 10.38 -19.58
C SER A 502 35.18 11.09 -20.71
N ILE A 503 34.07 10.53 -21.22
CA ILE A 503 33.29 11.15 -22.29
C ILE A 503 32.78 12.54 -21.89
N PRO A 504 32.03 12.71 -20.79
CA PRO A 504 31.50 14.02 -20.44
C PRO A 504 32.60 15.03 -20.09
N TYR A 505 33.72 14.59 -19.50
CA TYR A 505 34.89 15.45 -19.32
C TYR A 505 35.41 15.99 -20.65
N GLN A 506 35.62 15.13 -21.65
CA GLN A 506 36.10 15.53 -22.97
C GLN A 506 35.11 16.45 -23.70
N ILE A 507 33.80 16.25 -23.51
CA ILE A 507 32.78 17.16 -24.02
C ILE A 507 32.93 18.56 -23.41
N VAL A 508 33.12 18.66 -22.08
CA VAL A 508 33.32 19.95 -21.40
C VAL A 508 34.63 20.62 -21.82
N VAL A 509 35.72 19.85 -21.93
CA VAL A 509 37.01 20.34 -22.44
C VAL A 509 36.88 20.89 -23.87
N GLY A 510 36.04 20.25 -24.70
CA GLY A 510 35.70 20.70 -26.06
C GLY A 510 34.78 21.92 -26.12
N GLY A 511 34.42 22.52 -24.98
CA GLY A 511 33.51 23.68 -24.90
C GLY A 511 32.03 23.33 -24.78
N GLY A 512 31.70 22.05 -24.63
CA GLY A 512 30.35 21.59 -24.31
C GLY A 512 29.95 21.91 -22.86
N THR A 513 28.78 21.44 -22.46
CA THR A 513 28.23 21.66 -21.11
C THR A 513 27.54 20.40 -20.64
N VAL A 514 27.78 20.03 -19.38
CA VAL A 514 26.93 19.07 -18.65
C VAL A 514 25.91 19.88 -17.87
N THR A 515 24.62 19.64 -18.11
CA THR A 515 23.53 20.25 -17.35
C THR A 515 23.40 19.56 -15.99
N SER A 516 23.11 20.33 -14.95
CA SER A 516 22.95 19.78 -13.60
C SER A 516 21.98 20.62 -12.77
N PRO A 517 21.17 19.99 -11.91
CA PRO A 517 20.29 20.70 -10.98
C PRO A 517 21.05 21.58 -9.99
N LEU A 518 22.34 21.30 -9.74
CA LEU A 518 23.20 22.05 -8.82
C LEU A 518 24.10 23.08 -9.52
N GLY A 519 23.91 23.27 -10.84
CA GLY A 519 24.68 24.20 -11.65
C GLY A 519 25.48 23.52 -12.76
N ASN A 520 25.46 24.11 -13.96
CA ASN A 520 26.09 23.54 -15.15
C ASN A 520 27.61 23.37 -14.99
N ILE A 521 28.12 22.23 -15.45
CA ILE A 521 29.55 21.97 -15.56
C ILE A 521 30.01 22.42 -16.94
N THR A 522 30.82 23.48 -16.94
CA THR A 522 31.39 24.12 -18.13
C THR A 522 32.90 24.12 -18.05
N LEU A 523 33.60 24.43 -19.15
CA LEU A 523 35.05 24.57 -19.15
C LEU A 523 35.52 25.52 -18.04
N ALA A 524 34.87 26.69 -17.90
CA ALA A 524 35.20 27.68 -16.89
C ALA A 524 35.06 27.14 -15.45
N SER A 525 34.05 26.30 -15.18
CA SER A 525 33.85 25.70 -13.85
C SER A 525 34.92 24.69 -13.46
N ILE A 526 35.59 24.08 -14.46
CA ILE A 526 36.64 23.09 -14.24
C ILE A 526 38.05 23.63 -14.52
N THR A 527 38.20 24.87 -14.99
CA THR A 527 39.53 25.46 -15.18
C THR A 527 40.21 25.70 -13.82
N ASP A 528 41.45 25.24 -13.69
CA ASP A 528 42.31 25.62 -12.57
C ASP A 528 42.76 27.09 -12.74
N PRO A 529 42.45 27.98 -11.78
CA PRO A 529 42.80 29.39 -11.88
C PRO A 529 44.32 29.63 -11.92
N ASN A 530 45.14 28.68 -11.43
CA ASN A 530 46.59 28.83 -11.38
C ASN A 530 47.26 28.44 -12.71
N THR A 531 46.76 27.39 -13.37
CA THR A 531 47.36 26.86 -14.60
C THR A 531 46.61 27.28 -15.87
N GLY A 532 45.36 27.72 -15.74
CA GLY A 532 44.47 28.00 -16.87
C GLY A 532 44.06 26.74 -17.64
N GLN A 533 44.42 25.55 -17.17
CA GLN A 533 44.09 24.27 -17.79
C GLN A 533 42.82 23.67 -17.18
N PRO A 534 42.06 22.83 -17.93
CA PRO A 534 41.00 22.02 -17.34
C PRO A 534 41.56 21.09 -16.26
N ASP A 535 40.88 21.03 -15.13
CA ASP A 535 41.23 20.20 -13.97
C ASP A 535 40.24 19.01 -13.88
N PRO A 536 40.70 17.78 -14.18
CA PRO A 536 39.90 16.56 -14.04
C PRO A 536 39.32 16.36 -12.63
N LEU A 537 40.01 16.77 -11.58
CA LEU A 537 39.55 16.61 -10.20
C LEU A 537 38.36 17.54 -9.92
N LYS A 538 38.40 18.79 -10.38
CA LYS A 538 37.25 19.70 -10.30
C LYS A 538 36.05 19.16 -11.07
N PHE A 539 36.29 18.63 -12.27
CA PHE A 539 35.24 17.98 -13.05
C PHE A 539 34.60 16.84 -12.26
N LEU A 540 35.41 15.93 -11.71
CA LEU A 540 34.91 14.78 -10.98
C LEU A 540 34.10 15.15 -9.74
N ARG A 541 34.54 16.16 -8.98
CA ARG A 541 33.84 16.66 -7.80
C ARG A 541 32.47 17.27 -8.10
N LEU A 542 32.29 17.78 -9.32
CA LEU A 542 31.01 18.31 -9.80
C LEU A 542 30.15 17.20 -10.46
N TYR A 543 30.80 16.28 -11.19
CA TYR A 543 30.11 15.27 -11.98
C TYR A 543 29.66 14.06 -11.16
N GLY A 544 30.49 13.58 -10.23
CA GLY A 544 30.24 12.42 -9.38
C GLY A 544 30.13 12.80 -7.91
N ALA A 545 29.36 13.84 -7.60
CA ALA A 545 29.31 14.44 -6.28
C ALA A 545 28.85 13.47 -5.16
N SER A 546 28.08 12.42 -5.51
CA SER A 546 27.74 11.31 -4.59
C SER A 546 28.92 10.54 -4.03
N LEU A 547 30.07 10.52 -4.72
CA LEU A 547 31.28 9.86 -4.21
C LEU A 547 31.72 10.46 -2.88
N ARG A 548 31.46 11.76 -2.68
CA ARG A 548 31.67 12.42 -1.40
C ARG A 548 30.80 11.83 -0.30
N ASP A 549 29.54 11.49 -0.60
CA ASP A 549 28.62 10.86 0.35
C ASP A 549 28.94 9.37 0.59
N LEU A 550 29.92 8.83 -0.13
CA LEU A 550 30.51 7.51 0.10
C LEU A 550 31.88 7.58 0.79
N ASN A 551 32.47 8.76 0.96
CA ASN A 551 33.76 8.88 1.62
C ASN A 551 33.70 8.37 3.07
N PRO A 552 34.77 7.74 3.58
CA PRO A 552 34.79 7.22 4.94
C PRO A 552 34.64 8.28 6.02
N THR A 553 33.95 7.92 7.10
CA THR A 553 33.88 8.71 8.34
C THR A 553 34.66 8.09 9.50
N TYR A 554 35.22 6.89 9.32
CA TYR A 554 36.16 6.23 10.24
C TYR A 554 37.61 6.50 9.86
N ASP A 555 38.55 6.16 10.74
CA ASP A 555 39.98 6.27 10.45
C ASP A 555 40.40 5.22 9.41
N PHE A 556 40.73 5.69 8.21
CA PHE A 556 40.98 4.87 7.03
C PHE A 556 42.27 5.26 6.29
N LEU A 557 42.86 6.41 6.62
CA LEU A 557 43.99 6.99 5.91
C LEU A 557 45.23 6.94 6.82
N LEU A 558 46.28 6.21 6.45
CA LEU A 558 47.57 6.34 7.12
C LEU A 558 48.30 7.59 6.60
N THR A 559 48.70 8.49 7.49
CA THR A 559 49.52 9.66 7.12
C THR A 559 50.94 9.23 6.71
N PRO A 560 51.75 10.12 6.11
CA PRO A 560 53.16 9.82 5.83
C PRO A 560 53.99 9.45 7.08
N GLN A 561 53.52 9.82 8.28
CA GLN A 561 54.11 9.46 9.57
C GLN A 561 53.64 8.08 10.09
N GLY A 562 52.73 7.42 9.37
CA GLY A 562 52.14 6.13 9.75
C GLY A 562 50.98 6.23 10.73
N GLU A 563 50.41 7.42 10.94
CA GLU A 563 49.27 7.62 11.84
C GLU A 563 47.96 7.36 11.10
N LEU A 564 47.08 6.51 11.64
CA LEU A 564 45.76 6.29 11.07
C LEU A 564 44.83 7.45 11.42
N THR A 565 44.19 8.05 10.42
CA THR A 565 43.33 9.22 10.54
C THR A 565 42.16 9.17 9.54
N ASN A 566 41.30 10.18 9.59
CA ASN A 566 40.16 10.39 8.70
C ASN A 566 40.21 11.78 8.04
N ILE A 567 39.23 12.06 7.17
CA ILE A 567 39.10 13.32 6.43
C ILE A 567 37.90 14.17 6.89
N ASN A 568 37.33 13.87 8.06
CA ASN A 568 36.09 14.51 8.53
C ASN A 568 36.25 16.02 8.77
N GLY A 569 37.50 16.48 9.01
CA GLY A 569 37.84 17.90 9.13
C GLY A 569 38.07 18.63 7.81
N ASP A 570 38.19 17.93 6.67
CA ASP A 570 38.36 18.55 5.35
C ASP A 570 37.00 18.85 4.74
N SER A 571 36.60 20.12 4.73
CA SER A 571 35.29 20.54 4.20
C SER A 571 35.07 20.23 2.72
N SER A 572 36.14 19.98 1.96
CA SER A 572 36.05 19.63 0.55
C SER A 572 35.84 18.13 0.29
N SER A 573 36.04 17.28 1.31
CA SER A 573 36.01 15.82 1.17
C SER A 573 35.15 15.11 2.22
N ALA A 574 34.84 15.77 3.34
CA ALA A 574 34.05 15.20 4.42
C ALA A 574 32.65 14.78 3.94
N ASN A 575 32.26 13.57 4.35
CA ASN A 575 30.95 12.98 4.10
C ASN A 575 29.94 13.51 5.13
N TYR A 576 29.44 14.73 4.90
CA TYR A 576 28.55 15.37 5.86
C TYR A 576 27.21 14.64 6.03
N THR A 577 26.72 13.97 4.99
CA THR A 577 25.49 13.18 5.05
C THR A 577 25.61 12.05 6.07
N VAL A 578 26.68 11.24 6.00
CA VAL A 578 26.88 10.13 6.94
C VAL A 578 27.34 10.62 8.31
N LEU A 579 28.13 11.69 8.38
CA LEU A 579 28.52 12.29 9.67
C LEU A 579 27.30 12.75 10.46
N ASP A 580 26.35 13.42 9.80
CA ASP A 580 25.11 13.84 10.44
C ASP A 580 24.25 12.64 10.83
N MET A 581 23.94 11.72 9.90
CA MET A 581 23.14 10.52 10.22
C MET A 581 23.70 9.68 11.38
N ASN A 582 25.02 9.71 11.61
CA ASN A 582 25.68 9.00 12.71
C ASN A 582 25.91 9.86 13.97
N ALA A 583 25.59 11.16 13.97
CA ALA A 583 25.94 12.08 15.05
C ALA A 583 25.38 11.69 16.43
N THR A 584 24.21 11.05 16.44
CA THR A 584 23.55 10.54 17.65
C THR A 584 23.58 9.01 17.76
N SER A 585 24.26 8.34 16.82
CA SER A 585 24.36 6.88 16.77
C SER A 585 25.71 6.41 17.30
N SER A 586 25.71 5.34 18.09
CA SER A 586 26.91 4.68 18.60
C SER A 586 26.62 3.19 18.87
N PRO A 587 27.63 2.33 19.01
CA PRO A 587 27.40 0.93 19.40
C PRO A 587 26.48 0.80 20.62
N GLY A 588 25.37 0.08 20.48
CA GLY A 588 24.34 -0.11 21.49
C GLY A 588 23.27 0.97 21.57
N VAL A 589 23.39 2.06 20.79
CA VAL A 589 22.46 3.19 20.79
C VAL A 589 22.29 3.76 19.38
N ASN A 590 21.20 3.43 18.70
CA ASN A 590 20.81 4.02 17.41
C ASN A 590 19.39 4.60 17.52
N PRO A 591 19.22 5.88 17.91
CA PRO A 591 17.89 6.45 18.18
C PRO A 591 16.91 6.38 16.99
N TRP A 592 17.43 6.43 15.77
CA TRP A 592 16.62 6.36 14.55
C TRP A 592 15.90 5.02 14.38
N THR A 593 16.34 3.93 15.02
CA THR A 593 15.67 2.63 14.92
C THR A 593 14.31 2.63 15.60
N ALA A 594 14.04 3.58 16.51
CA ALA A 594 12.72 3.73 17.14
C ALA A 594 11.67 4.34 16.19
N LEU A 595 12.08 4.78 15.00
CA LEU A 595 11.20 5.34 13.98
C LEU A 595 10.58 4.26 13.08
N VAL A 596 11.14 3.06 13.06
CA VAL A 596 10.73 1.92 12.21
C VAL A 596 10.41 0.71 13.10
N ASP A 597 9.64 -0.24 12.58
CA ASP A 597 9.25 -1.41 13.37
C ASP A 597 10.40 -2.41 13.52
N SER A 598 11.24 -2.52 12.48
CA SER A 598 12.37 -3.44 12.47
C SER A 598 13.54 -2.96 11.61
N VAL A 599 14.75 -3.24 12.08
CA VAL A 599 16.00 -2.98 11.33
C VAL A 599 16.85 -4.25 11.28
N SER A 600 17.34 -4.56 10.08
CA SER A 600 18.33 -5.60 9.86
C SER A 600 19.54 -5.05 9.11
N ALA A 601 20.74 -5.36 9.58
CA ALA A 601 21.99 -5.09 8.86
C ALA A 601 22.62 -6.44 8.48
N THR A 602 22.85 -6.65 7.18
CA THR A 602 23.28 -7.95 6.66
C THR A 602 24.43 -7.77 5.66
N PHE A 603 25.56 -8.42 5.90
CA PHE A 603 26.76 -8.20 5.09
C PHE A 603 27.74 -9.38 5.10
N GLY A 604 28.56 -9.45 4.04
CA GLY A 604 29.66 -10.40 3.93
C GLY A 604 30.87 -9.96 4.75
N VAL A 605 31.47 -10.92 5.45
CA VAL A 605 32.74 -10.81 6.15
C VAL A 605 33.60 -12.00 5.72
N TYR A 606 34.82 -11.73 5.23
CA TYR A 606 35.71 -12.77 4.69
C TYR A 606 35.15 -13.56 3.50
N PRO A 607 34.88 -12.92 2.36
CA PRO A 607 34.69 -13.69 1.14
C PRO A 607 36.01 -14.38 0.80
N ASN A 608 36.04 -15.69 0.67
CA ASN A 608 37.13 -16.42 0.04
C ASN A 608 36.74 -16.68 -1.42
N ILE A 609 37.64 -16.37 -2.34
CA ILE A 609 37.55 -16.81 -3.74
C ILE A 609 38.68 -17.81 -3.99
N ASN A 610 38.33 -19.04 -4.35
CA ASN A 610 39.29 -20.11 -4.63
C ASN A 610 40.31 -20.34 -3.49
N GLY A 611 39.87 -20.18 -2.24
CA GLY A 611 40.69 -20.39 -1.04
C GLY A 611 41.55 -19.20 -0.61
N ASN A 612 41.48 -18.06 -1.30
CA ASN A 612 42.17 -16.84 -0.89
C ASN A 612 41.19 -15.85 -0.25
N PRO A 613 41.53 -15.26 0.93
CA PRO A 613 40.70 -14.23 1.54
C PRO A 613 40.66 -13.00 0.64
N VAL A 614 39.46 -12.53 0.35
CA VAL A 614 39.20 -11.24 -0.25
C VAL A 614 39.40 -10.20 0.84
N GLN A 615 40.33 -9.29 0.59
CA GLN A 615 40.69 -8.23 1.50
C GLN A 615 39.95 -6.95 1.08
N THR A 616 39.55 -6.13 2.05
CA THR A 616 38.99 -4.79 1.84
C THR A 616 40.06 -3.73 1.96
N THR A 617 39.89 -2.57 1.33
CA THR A 617 40.92 -1.52 1.35
C THR A 617 40.85 -0.62 2.59
N THR A 618 42.02 -0.16 3.02
CA THR A 618 42.34 1.02 3.84
C THR A 618 43.39 1.77 3.05
N GLU A 619 43.50 3.08 3.13
CA GLU A 619 44.42 3.83 2.26
C GLU A 619 45.69 4.24 3.00
N ASN A 620 46.85 4.11 2.34
CA ASN A 620 48.09 4.71 2.79
C ASN A 620 48.36 5.99 2.00
N GLN A 621 48.35 7.13 2.69
CA GLN A 621 48.79 8.39 2.12
C GLN A 621 50.30 8.34 1.92
N THR A 622 50.72 8.15 0.68
CA THR A 622 52.13 8.15 0.34
C THR A 622 52.44 9.43 -0.44
N VAL A 623 53.48 10.15 -0.03
CA VAL A 623 54.04 11.25 -0.83
C VAL A 623 55.13 10.65 -1.71
N ILE A 624 54.99 10.77 -3.03
CA ILE A 624 56.07 10.31 -3.93
C ILE A 624 57.23 11.29 -3.80
N ALA A 625 58.32 10.85 -3.16
CA ALA A 625 59.49 11.70 -2.98
C ALA A 625 60.27 11.95 -4.29
N ASP A 626 60.16 11.06 -5.28
CA ASP A 626 61.03 11.04 -6.47
C ASP A 626 60.32 11.20 -7.83
N GLY A 627 58.99 11.08 -7.89
CA GLY A 627 58.22 11.10 -9.14
C GLY A 627 58.49 9.92 -10.07
N THR A 628 59.06 8.81 -9.57
CA THR A 628 59.43 7.63 -10.37
C THR A 628 58.78 6.33 -9.88
N THR A 629 58.07 6.38 -8.76
CA THR A 629 57.41 5.23 -8.13
C THR A 629 55.92 5.50 -7.92
N GLY A 630 55.12 4.44 -7.81
CA GLY A 630 53.66 4.54 -7.71
C GLY A 630 52.97 4.61 -9.07
N GLN A 631 51.68 4.29 -9.06
CA GLN A 631 50.82 4.25 -10.23
C GLN A 631 49.47 4.79 -9.82
N ILE A 632 48.88 5.67 -10.62
CA ILE A 632 47.47 6.05 -10.49
C ILE A 632 46.78 5.81 -11.82
N TRP A 633 45.47 5.61 -11.78
CA TRP A 633 44.63 5.35 -12.94
C TRP A 633 43.60 6.48 -13.13
N PRO A 634 44.01 7.68 -13.58
CA PRO A 634 43.07 8.77 -13.79
C PRO A 634 42.00 8.39 -14.81
N PHE A 635 40.77 8.90 -14.63
CA PHE A 635 39.66 8.52 -15.52
C PHE A 635 39.88 9.02 -16.96
N GLN A 636 40.63 10.11 -17.13
CA GLN A 636 40.90 10.74 -18.43
C GLN A 636 42.06 10.09 -19.19
N GLU A 637 42.85 9.23 -18.55
CA GLU A 637 44.02 8.60 -19.14
C GLU A 637 43.71 7.17 -19.61
N SER A 638 44.19 6.83 -20.81
CA SER A 638 44.04 5.47 -21.34
C SER A 638 44.89 4.44 -20.60
N ASN A 639 46.02 4.90 -20.05
CA ASN A 639 46.98 4.09 -19.31
C ASN A 639 47.21 4.69 -17.92
N PRO A 640 47.63 3.87 -16.96
CA PRO A 640 48.19 4.38 -15.71
C PRO A 640 49.29 5.41 -15.93
N ILE A 641 49.38 6.37 -15.01
CA ILE A 641 50.46 7.36 -14.97
C ILE A 641 51.22 7.27 -13.65
N VAL A 642 52.51 7.63 -13.69
CA VAL A 642 53.30 7.86 -12.48
C VAL A 642 53.02 9.29 -12.02
N PRO A 643 52.51 9.52 -10.79
CA PRO A 643 52.22 10.88 -10.35
C PRO A 643 53.52 11.70 -10.19
N PRO A 644 53.46 13.03 -10.40
CA PRO A 644 54.63 13.88 -10.23
C PRO A 644 55.26 13.80 -8.83
N ALA A 645 56.56 14.10 -8.73
CA ALA A 645 57.24 14.22 -7.44
C ALA A 645 56.53 15.25 -6.55
N GLY A 646 56.31 14.90 -5.28
CA GLY A 646 55.58 15.72 -4.31
C GLY A 646 54.06 15.59 -4.39
N THR A 647 53.50 14.83 -5.33
CA THR A 647 52.07 14.53 -5.36
C THR A 647 51.71 13.50 -4.28
N ILE A 648 50.59 13.76 -3.61
CA ILE A 648 49.96 12.79 -2.70
C ILE A 648 49.24 11.76 -3.56
N TYR A 649 49.54 10.49 -3.36
CA TYR A 649 48.77 9.37 -3.92
C TYR A 649 48.43 8.38 -2.82
N TYR A 650 47.41 7.57 -3.07
CA TYR A 650 46.81 6.70 -2.07
C TYR A 650 47.05 5.25 -2.48
N ASN A 651 47.77 4.52 -1.64
CA ASN A 651 48.00 3.10 -1.88
C ASN A 651 47.00 2.27 -1.08
N ASN A 652 46.34 1.33 -1.73
CA ASN A 652 45.50 0.35 -1.07
C ASN A 652 46.32 -0.50 -0.08
N ILE A 653 45.99 -0.40 1.19
CA ILE A 653 46.31 -1.36 2.25
C ILE A 653 45.16 -2.33 2.35
N LEU A 654 45.45 -3.58 2.03
CA LEU A 654 44.49 -4.65 2.16
C LEU A 654 44.33 -5.03 3.65
N LYS A 655 43.10 -4.95 4.16
CA LYS A 655 42.67 -5.44 5.48
C LYS A 655 41.79 -6.66 5.30
N ASP A 656 41.95 -7.63 6.19
CA ASP A 656 41.31 -8.94 6.07
C ASP A 656 39.79 -8.95 6.37
N PHE A 657 39.07 -7.82 6.43
CA PHE A 657 37.71 -7.79 7.01
C PHE A 657 36.72 -6.89 6.25
N GLY A 658 35.74 -7.50 5.57
CA GLY A 658 34.56 -6.87 4.95
C GLY A 658 34.10 -7.65 3.72
N ASP A 659 33.36 -7.03 2.80
CA ASP A 659 32.77 -7.71 1.62
C ASP A 659 33.58 -7.54 0.31
N GLY A 660 34.81 -7.02 0.41
CA GLY A 660 35.67 -6.69 -0.72
C GLY A 660 35.59 -5.23 -1.17
N THR A 661 34.50 -4.52 -0.88
CA THR A 661 34.37 -3.08 -1.14
C THR A 661 34.21 -2.29 0.15
N VAL A 662 33.27 -2.69 1.00
CA VAL A 662 32.96 -2.02 2.25
C VAL A 662 33.67 -2.77 3.38
N PRO A 663 34.55 -2.11 4.14
CA PRO A 663 35.23 -2.77 5.24
C PRO A 663 34.28 -3.02 6.40
N TYR A 664 34.59 -4.06 7.17
CA TYR A 664 33.79 -4.51 8.31
C TYR A 664 33.42 -3.36 9.26
N VAL A 665 34.36 -2.45 9.56
CA VAL A 665 34.12 -1.29 10.43
C VAL A 665 32.96 -0.40 9.95
N SER A 666 32.78 -0.28 8.63
CA SER A 666 31.69 0.49 8.03
C SER A 666 30.40 -0.30 7.90
N GLN A 667 30.48 -1.60 7.69
CA GLN A 667 29.29 -2.47 7.64
C GLN A 667 28.65 -2.65 9.02
N ILE A 668 29.46 -2.86 10.06
CA ILE A 668 28.99 -2.96 11.44
C ILE A 668 28.66 -1.58 12.02
N ALA A 669 29.38 -0.53 11.60
CA ALA A 669 29.20 0.86 12.00
C ALA A 669 28.84 1.03 13.48
N THR A 670 27.72 1.71 13.74
CA THR A 670 27.15 1.95 15.06
C THR A 670 26.21 0.83 15.52
N TYR A 671 26.05 -0.25 14.75
CA TYR A 671 25.04 -1.30 15.01
C TYR A 671 25.48 -2.34 16.03
N ALA A 672 26.78 -2.42 16.32
CA ALA A 672 27.30 -3.39 17.27
C ALA A 672 26.63 -3.24 18.64
N ASN A 673 26.18 -4.36 19.21
CA ASN A 673 25.54 -4.44 20.53
C ASN A 673 24.21 -3.68 20.67
N ASP A 674 23.59 -3.25 19.58
CA ASP A 674 22.24 -2.66 19.63
C ASP A 674 21.17 -3.76 19.52
N GLY A 675 20.34 -3.88 20.56
CA GLY A 675 19.27 -4.88 20.61
C GLY A 675 18.10 -4.59 19.66
N SER A 676 18.00 -3.37 19.11
CA SER A 676 16.98 -3.02 18.11
C SER A 676 17.37 -3.39 16.68
N ILE A 677 18.62 -3.83 16.44
CA ILE A 677 19.13 -4.13 15.11
C ILE A 677 19.52 -5.61 15.02
N VAL A 678 18.91 -6.33 14.09
CA VAL A 678 19.32 -7.70 13.76
C VAL A 678 20.55 -7.64 12.85
N VAL A 679 21.72 -8.03 13.37
CA VAL A 679 22.97 -8.09 12.60
C VAL A 679 23.24 -9.50 12.11
N ALA A 680 23.29 -9.69 10.79
CA ALA A 680 23.62 -10.96 10.14
C ALA A 680 24.96 -10.84 9.38
N GLN A 681 25.96 -11.60 9.83
CA GLN A 681 27.28 -11.64 9.21
C GLN A 681 27.49 -12.95 8.49
N TRP A 682 27.93 -12.89 7.23
CA TRP A 682 28.08 -14.07 6.38
C TRP A 682 29.52 -14.26 5.97
N GLY A 683 30.06 -15.47 6.06
CA GLY A 683 31.39 -15.75 5.54
C GLY A 683 31.53 -17.18 5.09
N ASN A 684 32.54 -17.45 4.28
CA ASN A 684 32.90 -18.81 3.84
C ASN A 684 34.29 -19.23 4.36
N GLY A 685 34.86 -18.48 5.31
CA GLY A 685 36.14 -18.72 5.99
C GLY A 685 36.00 -19.22 7.43
N THR A 686 37.06 -19.09 8.24
CA THR A 686 37.00 -19.35 9.69
C THR A 686 36.71 -18.04 10.43
N PRO A 687 35.68 -17.96 11.28
CA PRO A 687 35.38 -16.74 12.04
C PRO A 687 36.52 -16.42 13.00
N GLN A 688 36.92 -15.13 13.09
CA GLN A 688 38.01 -14.69 13.97
C GLN A 688 37.51 -14.19 15.33
N SER A 689 36.23 -13.80 15.49
CA SER A 689 35.60 -13.45 16.78
C SER A 689 34.08 -13.27 16.64
N PRO A 690 33.25 -13.52 17.68
CA PRO A 690 31.83 -13.09 17.73
C PRO A 690 31.67 -11.57 17.45
N PRO A 691 30.49 -11.11 16.95
CA PRO A 691 29.14 -11.70 17.07
C PRO A 691 28.73 -12.64 15.91
N SER A 692 27.51 -13.18 16.00
CA SER A 692 26.89 -14.22 15.15
C SER A 692 27.36 -14.25 13.69
N TRP A 693 28.34 -15.11 13.44
CA TRP A 693 28.84 -15.46 12.12
C TRP A 693 28.09 -16.68 11.58
N THR A 694 27.53 -16.56 10.38
CA THR A 694 26.90 -17.67 9.68
C THR A 694 27.79 -18.11 8.52
N GLN A 695 28.22 -19.37 8.57
CA GLN A 695 28.92 -19.98 7.44
C GLN A 695 27.96 -20.13 6.27
N THR A 696 28.36 -19.67 5.08
CA THR A 696 27.64 -19.90 3.83
C THR A 696 28.52 -20.61 2.81
N ILE A 697 27.88 -21.35 1.91
CA ILE A 697 28.54 -22.02 0.78
C ILE A 697 28.68 -21.11 -0.45
N GLY A 698 27.98 -19.97 -0.47
CA GLY A 698 27.98 -19.03 -1.58
C GLY A 698 29.00 -17.91 -1.46
N VAL A 699 29.16 -17.14 -2.54
CA VAL A 699 29.99 -15.93 -2.56
C VAL A 699 29.25 -14.82 -1.78
N VAL A 700 29.97 -14.12 -0.91
CA VAL A 700 29.44 -12.99 -0.11
C VAL A 700 30.22 -11.70 -0.35
N MET A 701 30.83 -11.57 -1.54
CA MET A 701 31.39 -10.30 -1.99
C MET A 701 30.29 -9.29 -2.26
N HIS A 702 30.61 -8.00 -2.19
CA HIS A 702 29.68 -6.89 -2.30
C HIS A 702 28.61 -7.06 -3.41
N SER A 703 28.98 -7.17 -4.68
CA SER A 703 28.00 -7.29 -5.76
C SER A 703 27.32 -8.68 -5.86
N PRO A 704 28.04 -9.82 -5.77
CA PRO A 704 27.41 -11.14 -5.80
C PRO A 704 26.61 -11.50 -4.54
N TYR A 705 26.67 -10.66 -3.49
CA TYR A 705 26.01 -10.87 -2.20
C TYR A 705 24.52 -11.20 -2.35
N LEU A 706 23.83 -10.50 -3.26
CA LEU A 706 22.41 -10.68 -3.56
C LEU A 706 22.07 -11.97 -4.33
N ASN A 707 23.08 -12.73 -4.77
CA ASN A 707 22.91 -14.04 -5.40
C ASN A 707 23.14 -15.19 -4.42
N ASN A 708 23.51 -14.90 -3.17
CA ASN A 708 23.73 -15.92 -2.15
C ASN A 708 22.38 -16.42 -1.60
N ALA A 709 22.12 -17.72 -1.71
CA ALA A 709 20.85 -18.31 -1.29
C ALA A 709 20.58 -18.16 0.22
N ASP A 710 21.62 -18.23 1.07
CA ASP A 710 21.45 -18.08 2.52
C ASP A 710 21.09 -16.64 2.90
N VAL A 711 21.70 -15.67 2.21
CA VAL A 711 21.37 -14.24 2.35
C VAL A 711 19.95 -13.97 1.87
N LEU A 712 19.54 -14.53 0.73
CA LEU A 712 18.18 -14.37 0.22
C LEU A 712 17.14 -15.00 1.15
N GLU A 713 17.43 -16.17 1.72
CA GLU A 713 16.55 -16.81 2.71
C GLU A 713 16.43 -15.97 3.99
N PHE A 714 17.52 -15.31 4.43
CA PHE A 714 17.45 -14.35 5.53
C PHE A 714 16.53 -13.16 5.18
N VAL A 715 16.74 -12.53 4.04
CA VAL A 715 15.91 -11.39 3.58
C VAL A 715 14.45 -11.80 3.48
N ARG A 716 14.18 -12.96 2.86
CA ARG A 716 12.85 -13.55 2.76
C ARG A 716 12.21 -13.62 4.13
N LYS A 717 12.82 -14.34 5.08
CA LYS A 717 12.26 -14.53 6.43
C LYS A 717 11.96 -13.23 7.16
N ARG A 718 12.79 -12.19 6.97
CA ARG A 718 12.52 -10.85 7.53
C ARG A 718 11.25 -10.25 6.96
N LEU A 719 11.10 -10.25 5.63
CA LEU A 719 9.96 -9.65 4.94
C LEU A 719 8.64 -10.39 5.17
N ILE A 720 8.66 -11.74 5.25
CA ILE A 720 7.43 -12.54 5.42
C ILE A 720 7.10 -12.85 6.90
N GLY A 721 7.74 -12.17 7.87
CA GLY A 721 7.43 -12.33 9.29
C GLY A 721 7.71 -13.72 9.89
N LEU A 722 8.55 -14.54 9.25
CA LEU A 722 8.88 -15.89 9.73
C LEU A 722 9.99 -15.93 10.80
N VAL A 723 10.48 -14.78 11.27
CA VAL A 723 11.50 -14.68 12.32
C VAL A 723 10.85 -14.32 13.64
N ASN A 724 10.60 -15.33 14.47
CA ASN A 724 10.52 -15.19 15.92
C ASN A 724 11.91 -15.35 16.55
#